data_AF-A0A4R7W2V2-F1
#
_entry.id   AF-A0A4R7W2V2-F1
#
_cell.length_a   1.000
_cell.length_b   1.000
_cell.length_c   1.000
_cell.angle_alpha   90.00
_cell.angle_beta   90.00
_cell.angle_gamma   90.00
#
_symmetry.space_group_name_H-M   'P 1'
#
loop_
_entity.id
_entity.type
_entity.pdbx_description
1 polymer ?
#
loop_
_entity_poly.entity_id
_entity_poly.type
_entity_poly.pdbx_seq_one_letter_code
_entity_poly.pdbx_strand_id
1 'polypeptide(L)'
;MNDLPQPPAIDAEAFRPLFRQVAALNGTASDATRLRAIRRICGTPDEWRRLLAAIPLDKLSFHLEVGLQRSDAIDRLAQWCGGFKANSSGHTRSQAETYGYLSVLLLTLVTMQEAGAPRSTPASTADGDDGNVGHDCGLCRRLVQDAAVRATLLGLYAPRPGSGGDEQAHAEWRRIRPETLEFHRHGTTSIILGGTPLASSGRQIRFALKCVLFPYSNIPIIARKTRNYANDHNSTDRDGRAVQHMVQVWASTDDWILMDMADGITLAEELARMKREKAAFELVGRAPRRGTTVGGNVRLDLIRRLGLPLLHALAQLHVQGKQHEDLSPTNIIVKRKASVGHGQDYEVTFIDFGRNYLYTSAVGSLEGAEGVYVAPEIRDSADDVPGADLYSLGRILITVGDVGENSDGTIPDRFYGQAPLIARVIEDLTDREPARRLLVFRMAADNPDVYRTVGEVLEQELDVTQEALVTDPELRGYAVPVDRQSLSSSVRSLLPLSREPKKQRRIYRFRRRQGVLSDPRRSMHARWLLVFSVLASVNLYVCCTVCVYWFLRDVGIDVLNPQSQAFLRLVGARPDTIPLVDDLRQSGYELGNLAENTPARLIGLSFALCGARYYQNIFSGLTTRVARSPAMAGAGSRVVTEVAMRSMAVWSSWLILACNLVQVAWWPLATAIGYTGVLLANVSSARFAVRHLERARASGLSTVPPAHQKIPGLESYRQWGASMFFYAVSVWAFALALYGGLLKDTYVYAFVVVLVNIGLFYIIKTGTNGLEVRAGLNRCFLAAERLRFEAEAGSGLTAPRDKPQRVLISETTPT
;
A
#
# COMPACT_ATOMS: atom_id res chain seq x y z
N MET A 1 -11.72 49.64 3.32
CA MET A 1 -10.58 50.15 4.12
C MET A 1 -9.47 49.11 4.02
N ASN A 2 -8.39 49.27 3.25
CA ASN A 2 -7.75 50.45 2.69
C ASN A 2 -7.38 50.21 1.21
N ASP A 3 -7.70 51.19 0.37
CA ASP A 3 -7.00 51.43 -0.90
C ASP A 3 -5.55 51.81 -0.58
N LEU A 4 -4.67 50.83 -0.52
CA LEU A 4 -3.24 51.08 -0.65
C LEU A 4 -2.94 51.15 -2.16
N PRO A 5 -2.25 52.20 -2.65
CA PRO A 5 -1.84 52.27 -4.04
C PRO A 5 -0.96 51.07 -4.35
N GLN A 6 -1.36 50.27 -5.34
CA GLN A 6 -0.52 49.20 -5.86
C GLN A 6 0.81 49.82 -6.28
N PRO A 7 1.96 49.33 -5.78
CA PRO A 7 3.25 49.80 -6.27
C PRO A 7 3.30 49.54 -7.78
N PRO A 8 3.85 50.47 -8.59
CA PRO A 8 3.88 50.31 -10.03
C PRO A 8 4.53 48.97 -10.38
N ALA A 9 3.79 48.14 -11.11
CA ALA A 9 4.30 46.89 -11.63
C ALA A 9 5.58 47.21 -12.43
N ILE A 10 6.64 46.45 -12.21
CA ILE A 10 7.64 46.33 -13.27
C ILE A 10 6.88 45.66 -14.40
N ASP A 11 6.60 46.43 -15.45
CA ASP A 11 5.90 45.97 -16.64
C ASP A 11 6.65 44.76 -17.22
N ALA A 12 5.92 43.81 -17.80
CA ALA A 12 6.49 42.67 -18.53
C ALA A 12 7.54 43.09 -19.59
N GLU A 13 7.57 44.38 -19.95
CA GLU A 13 8.61 45.02 -20.75
C GLU A 13 10.04 44.90 -20.21
N ALA A 14 10.30 44.70 -18.92
CA ALA A 14 11.68 44.57 -18.40
C ALA A 14 12.28 43.16 -18.54
N PHE A 15 11.43 42.12 -18.63
CA PHE A 15 11.84 40.72 -18.74
C PHE A 15 12.60 40.43 -20.03
N ARG A 16 12.00 40.82 -21.15
CA ARG A 16 12.53 40.52 -22.48
C ARG A 16 13.89 41.19 -22.71
N PRO A 17 14.14 42.47 -22.35
CA PRO A 17 15.46 43.09 -22.39
C PRO A 17 16.48 42.42 -21.47
N LEU A 18 16.11 42.05 -20.24
CA LEU A 18 17.02 41.35 -19.33
C LEU A 18 17.46 40.01 -19.94
N PHE A 19 16.50 39.17 -20.34
CA PHE A 19 16.81 37.86 -20.89
C PHE A 19 17.50 37.94 -22.25
N ARG A 20 17.30 38.99 -23.05
CA ARG A 20 18.14 39.27 -24.22
C ARG A 20 19.60 39.48 -23.85
N GLN A 21 19.88 40.24 -22.78
CA GLN A 21 21.25 40.42 -22.31
C GLN A 21 21.83 39.12 -21.75
N VAL A 22 21.06 38.40 -20.93
CA VAL A 22 21.45 37.10 -20.34
C VAL A 22 21.74 36.07 -21.43
N ALA A 23 20.87 35.94 -22.43
CA ALA A 23 21.01 34.97 -23.50
C ALA A 23 22.25 35.20 -24.37
N ALA A 24 22.84 36.39 -24.30
CA ALA A 24 24.00 36.80 -25.05
C ALA A 24 25.28 36.89 -24.21
N LEU A 25 25.22 36.54 -22.91
CA LEU A 25 26.39 36.30 -22.07
C LEU A 25 27.11 35.03 -22.55
N ASN A 26 28.43 35.10 -22.76
CA ASN A 26 29.20 33.98 -23.31
C ASN A 26 30.62 33.86 -22.74
N GLY A 27 30.93 34.54 -21.64
CA GLY A 27 32.23 34.47 -20.97
C GLY A 27 33.34 35.27 -21.66
N THR A 28 32.99 36.18 -22.59
CA THR A 28 33.94 37.01 -23.33
C THR A 28 34.15 38.37 -22.67
N ALA A 29 35.15 39.14 -23.11
CA ALA A 29 35.38 40.52 -22.66
C ALA A 29 34.15 41.45 -22.85
N SER A 30 33.23 41.10 -23.77
CA SER A 30 31.97 41.83 -23.98
C SER A 30 30.99 41.74 -22.81
N ASP A 31 31.13 40.73 -21.93
CA ASP A 31 30.25 40.52 -20.78
C ASP A 31 30.30 41.68 -19.78
N ALA A 32 31.42 42.38 -19.65
CA ALA A 32 31.51 43.57 -18.80
C ALA A 32 30.53 44.68 -19.22
N THR A 33 30.28 44.82 -20.53
CA THR A 33 29.29 45.78 -21.05
C THR A 33 27.87 45.28 -20.84
N ARG A 34 27.64 43.96 -20.99
CA ARG A 34 26.34 43.33 -20.76
C ARG A 34 25.93 43.38 -19.29
N LEU A 35 26.84 43.09 -18.37
CA LEU A 35 26.62 43.21 -16.92
C LEU A 35 26.27 44.65 -16.52
N ARG A 36 26.91 45.65 -17.13
CA ARG A 36 26.52 47.06 -16.96
C ARG A 36 25.12 47.35 -17.49
N ALA A 37 24.73 46.77 -18.62
CA ALA A 37 23.37 46.89 -19.15
C ALA A 37 22.34 46.22 -18.23
N ILE A 38 22.64 45.02 -17.71
CA ILE A 38 21.79 44.31 -16.73
C ILE A 38 21.60 45.17 -15.47
N ARG A 39 22.69 45.76 -14.94
CA ARG A 39 22.62 46.65 -13.77
C ARG A 39 21.82 47.94 -14.04
N ARG A 40 21.73 48.41 -15.28
CA ARG A 40 20.84 49.54 -15.65
C ARG A 40 19.37 49.13 -15.67
N ILE A 41 19.07 47.86 -15.96
CA ILE A 41 17.70 47.32 -15.95
C ILE A 41 17.27 47.03 -14.50
N CYS A 42 18.14 46.40 -13.71
CA CYS A 42 17.92 46.09 -12.29
C CYS A 42 19.19 46.35 -11.49
N GLY A 43 19.28 47.53 -10.86
CA GLY A 43 20.44 48.00 -10.12
C GLY A 43 20.32 47.86 -8.61
N THR A 44 19.10 47.73 -8.10
CA THR A 44 18.79 47.71 -6.66
C THR A 44 18.17 46.36 -6.22
N PRO A 45 18.30 45.98 -4.94
CA PRO A 45 17.66 44.75 -4.43
C PRO A 45 16.15 44.70 -4.66
N ASP A 46 15.44 45.83 -4.55
CA ASP A 46 13.99 45.87 -4.72
C ASP A 46 13.55 45.72 -6.18
N GLU A 47 14.33 46.23 -7.14
CA GLU A 47 14.10 45.95 -8.57
C GLU A 47 14.29 44.46 -8.87
N TRP A 48 15.32 43.82 -8.30
CA TRP A 48 15.53 42.39 -8.43
C TRP A 48 14.41 41.57 -7.80
N ARG A 49 13.90 41.96 -6.62
CA ARG A 49 12.74 41.30 -6.00
C ARG A 49 11.51 41.38 -6.89
N ARG A 50 11.19 42.58 -7.41
CA ARG A 50 10.06 42.77 -8.34
C ARG A 50 10.23 41.94 -9.61
N LEU A 51 11.43 41.89 -10.17
CA LEU A 51 11.73 41.05 -11.33
C LEU A 51 11.54 39.57 -11.01
N LEU A 52 12.13 39.07 -9.92
CA LEU A 52 11.99 37.67 -9.51
C LEU A 52 10.52 37.31 -9.23
N ALA A 53 9.74 38.21 -8.64
CA ALA A 53 8.33 38.00 -8.34
C ALA A 53 7.44 37.93 -9.60
N ALA A 54 7.87 38.52 -10.70
CA ALA A 54 7.13 38.55 -11.96
C ALA A 54 7.49 37.39 -12.90
N ILE A 55 8.32 36.41 -12.48
CA ILE A 55 8.63 35.24 -13.31
C ILE A 55 7.37 34.38 -13.49
N PRO A 56 6.94 34.06 -14.72
CA PRO A 56 5.78 33.20 -14.94
C PRO A 56 5.96 31.79 -14.38
N LEU A 57 4.94 31.30 -13.68
CA LEU A 57 4.95 30.00 -13.00
C LEU A 57 4.98 28.82 -13.98
N ASP A 58 4.17 28.86 -15.04
CA ASP A 58 4.13 27.81 -16.05
C ASP A 58 5.16 28.02 -17.18
N LYS A 59 5.58 26.92 -17.81
CA LYS A 59 6.62 26.92 -18.84
C LYS A 59 6.20 27.65 -20.11
N LEU A 60 4.90 27.62 -20.45
CA LEU A 60 4.38 28.21 -21.67
C LEU A 60 4.36 29.74 -21.57
N SER A 61 3.82 30.30 -20.48
CA SER A 61 3.83 31.74 -20.23
C SER A 61 5.26 32.28 -20.16
N PHE A 62 6.17 31.54 -19.52
CA PHE A 62 7.60 31.89 -19.54
C PHE A 62 8.14 31.99 -20.97
N HIS A 63 7.84 31.00 -21.81
CA HIS A 63 8.28 30.99 -23.21
C HIS A 63 7.70 32.16 -24.02
N LEU A 64 6.42 32.45 -23.86
CA LEU A 64 5.72 33.52 -24.58
C LEU A 64 6.26 34.91 -24.20
N GLU A 65 6.52 35.15 -22.91
CA GLU A 65 7.02 36.44 -22.43
C GLU A 65 8.50 36.65 -22.75
N VAL A 66 9.32 35.65 -22.44
CA VAL A 66 10.79 35.73 -22.55
C VAL A 66 11.27 35.48 -23.99
N GLY A 67 10.55 34.68 -24.77
CA GLY A 67 10.97 34.22 -26.10
C GLY A 67 12.02 33.11 -26.07
N LEU A 68 12.23 32.46 -24.92
CA LEU A 68 13.17 31.35 -24.72
C LEU A 68 12.49 30.25 -23.92
N GLN A 69 12.83 28.99 -24.18
CA GLN A 69 12.42 27.90 -23.29
C GLN A 69 13.13 28.05 -21.93
N ARG A 70 12.43 27.70 -20.84
CA ARG A 70 13.00 27.79 -19.48
C ARG A 70 14.27 26.94 -19.33
N SER A 71 14.29 25.76 -19.95
CA SER A 71 15.48 24.88 -19.99
C SER A 71 16.68 25.60 -20.62
N ASP A 72 16.48 26.23 -21.77
CA ASP A 72 17.57 26.91 -22.51
C ASP A 72 18.11 28.09 -21.71
N ALA A 73 17.24 28.81 -21.00
CA ALA A 73 17.63 29.89 -20.11
C ALA A 73 18.46 29.38 -18.92
N ILE A 74 18.06 28.25 -18.32
CA ILE A 74 18.80 27.58 -17.24
C ILE A 74 20.19 27.15 -17.74
N ASP A 75 20.27 26.46 -18.88
CA ASP A 75 21.53 25.93 -19.41
C ASP A 75 22.54 27.04 -19.71
N ARG A 76 22.09 28.11 -20.36
CA ARG A 76 22.93 29.28 -20.67
C ARG A 76 23.42 29.98 -19.40
N LEU A 77 22.53 30.21 -18.44
CA LEU A 77 22.91 30.83 -17.16
C LEU A 77 23.86 29.94 -16.36
N ALA A 78 23.63 28.63 -16.34
CA ALA A 78 24.48 27.67 -15.64
C ALA A 78 25.89 27.63 -16.24
N GLN A 79 25.99 27.56 -17.57
CA GLN A 79 27.26 27.60 -18.29
C GLN A 79 28.01 28.90 -18.01
N TRP A 80 27.32 30.04 -18.10
CA TRP A 80 27.94 31.35 -17.83
C TRP A 80 28.38 31.49 -16.38
N CYS A 81 27.56 31.10 -15.41
CA CYS A 81 27.90 31.18 -14.00
C CYS A 81 29.13 30.31 -13.65
N GLY A 82 29.26 29.15 -14.30
CA GLY A 82 30.45 28.31 -14.19
C GLY A 82 31.70 28.97 -14.77
N GLY A 83 31.60 29.55 -15.97
CA GLY A 83 32.70 30.25 -16.63
C GLY A 83 33.15 31.54 -15.92
N PHE A 84 32.21 32.31 -15.37
CA PHE A 84 32.50 33.53 -14.63
C PHE A 84 33.41 33.27 -13.41
N LYS A 85 33.29 32.11 -12.76
CA LYS A 85 34.16 31.74 -11.63
C LYS A 85 35.55 31.31 -12.04
N ALA A 86 35.68 30.62 -13.18
CA ALA A 86 36.97 30.20 -13.72
C ALA A 86 37.88 31.40 -14.03
N ASN A 87 37.29 32.54 -14.42
CA ASN A 87 38.01 33.76 -14.80
C ASN A 87 38.15 34.79 -13.66
N SER A 88 38.27 34.34 -12.39
CA SER A 88 38.13 35.17 -11.19
C SER A 88 39.18 36.28 -10.98
N SER A 89 40.27 36.31 -11.76
CA SER A 89 41.28 37.37 -11.70
C SER A 89 40.81 38.63 -12.45
N GLY A 90 40.27 39.62 -11.73
CA GLY A 90 40.02 40.97 -12.26
C GLY A 90 38.56 41.46 -12.26
N HIS A 91 37.62 40.74 -11.65
CA HIS A 91 36.23 41.21 -11.55
C HIS A 91 36.06 42.34 -10.53
N THR A 92 35.40 43.41 -10.95
CA THR A 92 34.99 44.51 -10.07
C THR A 92 33.92 44.06 -9.08
N ARG A 93 33.81 44.76 -7.93
CA ARG A 93 32.75 44.53 -6.93
C ARG A 93 31.34 44.56 -7.55
N SER A 94 31.10 45.49 -8.47
CA SER A 94 29.81 45.64 -9.15
C SER A 94 29.47 44.47 -10.07
N GLN A 95 30.46 43.86 -10.72
CA GLN A 95 30.30 42.63 -11.50
C GLN A 95 30.00 41.44 -10.59
N ALA A 96 30.68 41.33 -9.44
CA ALA A 96 30.42 40.28 -8.45
C ALA A 96 29.00 40.38 -7.87
N GLU A 97 28.51 41.60 -7.57
CA GLU A 97 27.12 41.83 -7.15
C GLU A 97 26.12 41.37 -8.23
N THR A 98 26.33 41.75 -9.49
CA THR A 98 25.45 41.37 -10.60
C THR A 98 25.45 39.85 -10.84
N TYR A 99 26.63 39.22 -10.71
CA TYR A 99 26.76 37.76 -10.71
C TYR A 99 25.94 37.10 -9.59
N GLY A 100 25.95 37.69 -8.39
CA GLY A 100 25.14 37.23 -7.27
C GLY A 100 23.65 37.19 -7.62
N TYR A 101 23.10 38.26 -8.19
CA TYR A 101 21.69 38.31 -8.60
C TYR A 101 21.34 37.34 -9.73
N LEU A 102 22.19 37.25 -10.75
CA LEU A 102 21.99 36.30 -11.86
C LEU A 102 22.04 34.84 -11.37
N SER A 103 22.87 34.56 -10.37
CA SER A 103 22.92 33.24 -9.72
C SER A 103 21.64 32.94 -8.93
N VAL A 104 21.04 33.93 -8.25
CA VAL A 104 19.74 33.76 -7.57
C VAL A 104 18.59 33.58 -8.59
N LEU A 105 18.64 34.28 -9.72
CA LEU A 105 17.72 34.04 -10.83
C LEU A 105 17.84 32.60 -11.35
N LEU A 106 19.07 32.12 -11.58
CA LEU A 106 19.32 30.72 -11.98
C LEU A 106 18.79 29.73 -10.92
N LEU A 107 19.07 29.94 -9.63
CA LEU A 107 18.54 29.11 -8.55
C LEU A 107 17.00 29.08 -8.56
N THR A 108 16.36 30.21 -8.82
CA THR A 108 14.89 30.32 -8.90
C THR A 108 14.36 29.49 -10.07
N LEU A 109 14.92 29.66 -11.27
CA LEU A 109 14.49 28.94 -12.47
C LEU A 109 14.70 27.43 -12.34
N VAL A 110 15.85 26.99 -11.82
CA VAL A 110 16.14 25.58 -11.54
C VAL A 110 15.13 25.01 -10.56
N THR A 111 14.85 25.71 -9.45
CA THR A 111 13.87 25.25 -8.45
C THR A 111 12.47 25.10 -9.06
N MET A 112 12.04 26.05 -9.89
CA MET A 112 10.74 25.97 -10.59
C MET A 112 10.69 24.84 -11.62
N GLN A 113 11.83 24.49 -12.24
CA GLN A 113 11.93 23.36 -13.15
C GLN A 113 11.85 22.02 -12.40
N GLU A 114 12.60 21.89 -11.30
CA GLU A 114 12.65 20.70 -10.45
C GLU A 114 11.32 20.45 -9.72
N ALA A 115 10.57 21.50 -9.36
CA ALA A 115 9.25 21.38 -8.76
C ALA A 115 8.23 20.65 -9.66
N GLY A 116 8.41 20.71 -10.99
CA GLY A 116 7.53 20.05 -11.97
C GLY A 116 8.04 18.69 -12.48
N ALA A 117 9.22 18.24 -12.05
CA ALA A 117 9.78 16.95 -12.48
C ALA A 117 9.31 15.81 -11.55
N PRO A 118 9.00 14.62 -12.09
CA PRO A 118 8.68 13.46 -11.26
C PRO A 118 9.90 13.07 -10.42
N ARG A 119 9.83 13.32 -9.11
CA ARG A 119 10.91 13.09 -8.12
C ARG A 119 11.31 11.62 -7.92
N SER A 120 10.80 10.70 -8.75
CA SER A 120 10.79 9.25 -8.47
C SER A 120 11.29 8.34 -9.60
N THR A 121 11.88 8.86 -10.67
CA THR A 121 12.56 8.02 -11.69
C THR A 121 14.07 8.29 -11.70
N PRO A 122 14.92 7.33 -11.28
CA PRO A 122 16.31 7.36 -11.68
C PRO A 122 16.37 7.16 -13.20
N ALA A 123 16.95 8.12 -13.91
CA ALA A 123 17.25 7.96 -15.32
C ALA A 123 18.11 6.70 -15.50
N SER A 124 17.72 5.83 -16.44
CA SER A 124 18.61 4.79 -16.96
C SER A 124 19.71 5.48 -17.77
N THR A 125 20.89 5.64 -17.19
CA THR A 125 22.10 5.95 -17.96
C THR A 125 23.13 4.88 -17.66
N ALA A 126 23.23 3.93 -18.58
CA ALA A 126 24.46 3.22 -18.85
C ALA A 126 25.42 4.24 -19.48
N ASP A 127 26.10 5.03 -18.64
CA ASP A 127 27.40 5.62 -18.92
C ASP A 127 27.95 6.18 -17.61
N GLY A 128 29.17 5.76 -17.28
CA GLY A 128 29.83 5.99 -16.01
C GLY A 128 30.36 7.41 -15.86
N ASP A 129 29.45 8.36 -15.69
CA ASP A 129 29.75 9.68 -15.14
C ASP A 129 28.94 9.88 -13.86
N ASP A 130 29.49 10.62 -12.88
CA ASP A 130 29.02 10.78 -11.48
C ASP A 130 27.63 11.47 -11.34
N GLY A 131 26.62 10.94 -12.02
CA GLY A 131 25.24 11.39 -12.06
C GLY A 131 24.46 10.97 -10.82
N ASN A 132 24.81 11.54 -9.67
CA ASN A 132 24.01 11.46 -8.45
C ASN A 132 22.78 12.39 -8.55
N VAL A 133 21.88 12.11 -9.50
CA VAL A 133 20.69 12.93 -9.77
C VAL A 133 19.52 12.40 -8.95
N GLY A 134 19.32 13.04 -7.81
CA GLY A 134 18.19 12.88 -6.91
C GLY A 134 18.52 13.58 -5.60
N HIS A 135 18.06 14.81 -5.43
CA HIS A 135 18.19 15.66 -4.23
C HIS A 135 19.50 16.45 -4.07
N ASP A 136 20.51 16.25 -4.91
CA ASP A 136 21.79 16.96 -4.79
C ASP A 136 22.17 17.74 -6.06
N CYS A 137 21.53 18.90 -6.28
CA CYS A 137 21.88 19.80 -7.37
C CYS A 137 23.31 20.35 -7.16
N GLY A 138 24.32 19.68 -7.71
CA GLY A 138 25.73 20.09 -7.60
C GLY A 138 25.99 21.51 -8.12
N LEU A 139 25.21 21.96 -9.11
CA LEU A 139 25.18 23.36 -9.55
C LEU A 139 24.76 24.30 -8.40
N CYS A 140 23.60 24.03 -7.79
CA CYS A 140 23.00 24.86 -6.75
C CYS A 140 23.89 24.92 -5.50
N ARG A 141 24.52 23.81 -5.12
CA ARG A 141 25.51 23.76 -4.03
C ARG A 141 26.71 24.67 -4.33
N ARG A 142 27.28 24.61 -5.54
CA ARG A 142 28.39 25.48 -5.95
C ARG A 142 27.99 26.95 -5.96
N LEU A 143 26.78 27.29 -6.42
CA LEU A 143 26.28 28.67 -6.43
C LEU A 143 26.15 29.20 -4.99
N VAL A 144 25.49 28.47 -4.09
CA VAL A 144 25.26 28.93 -2.70
C VAL A 144 26.55 28.94 -1.87
N GLN A 145 27.59 28.20 -2.24
CA GLN A 145 28.90 28.30 -1.59
C GLN A 145 29.60 29.64 -1.88
N ASP A 146 29.21 30.34 -2.94
CA ASP A 146 29.86 31.59 -3.31
C ASP A 146 29.45 32.77 -2.41
N ALA A 147 30.45 33.55 -2.00
CA ALA A 147 30.25 34.70 -1.11
C ALA A 147 29.30 35.77 -1.71
N ALA A 148 29.38 36.06 -3.01
CA ALA A 148 28.52 37.06 -3.64
C ALA A 148 27.06 36.58 -3.72
N VAL A 149 26.85 35.28 -3.96
CA VAL A 149 25.53 34.66 -3.99
C VAL A 149 24.90 34.63 -2.60
N ARG A 150 25.66 34.25 -1.56
CA ARG A 150 25.20 34.29 -0.15
C ARG A 150 24.80 35.68 0.28
N ALA A 151 25.65 36.69 -0.01
CA ALA A 151 25.35 38.09 0.28
C ALA A 151 24.07 38.55 -0.44
N THR A 152 23.89 38.13 -1.69
CA THR A 152 22.69 38.47 -2.47
C THR A 152 21.44 37.79 -1.94
N LEU A 153 21.49 36.48 -1.62
CA LEU A 153 20.38 35.76 -0.99
C LEU A 153 19.97 36.41 0.32
N LEU A 154 20.94 36.71 1.19
CA LEU A 154 20.65 37.35 2.47
C LEU A 154 20.13 38.78 2.32
N GLY A 155 20.60 39.53 1.31
CA GLY A 155 20.07 40.86 1.01
C GLY A 155 18.64 40.80 0.46
N LEU A 156 18.36 39.87 -0.44
CA LEU A 156 17.04 39.71 -1.07
C LEU A 156 15.98 39.18 -0.10
N TYR A 157 16.34 38.32 0.86
CA TYR A 157 15.40 37.77 1.84
C TYR A 157 15.41 38.52 3.19
N ALA A 158 16.21 39.59 3.33
CA ALA A 158 16.23 40.37 4.55
C ALA A 158 14.82 40.88 4.92
N PRO A 159 14.39 40.71 6.19
CA PRO A 159 13.08 41.18 6.64
C PRO A 159 12.95 42.71 6.42
N ARG A 160 11.79 43.16 5.95
CA ARG A 160 11.58 44.57 5.60
C ARG A 160 11.04 45.35 6.80
N PRO A 161 11.43 46.62 6.97
CA PRO A 161 10.80 47.52 7.94
C PRO A 161 9.31 47.67 7.60
N GLY A 162 8.42 47.35 8.54
CA GLY A 162 6.97 47.53 8.39
C GLY A 162 6.21 46.42 7.64
N SER A 163 6.87 45.37 7.12
CA SER A 163 6.18 44.27 6.41
C SER A 163 5.59 43.18 7.33
N GLY A 164 5.16 43.54 8.54
CA GLY A 164 4.61 42.58 9.51
C GLY A 164 5.58 41.52 10.01
N GLY A 165 6.90 41.70 9.78
CA GLY A 165 7.94 40.85 10.36
C GLY A 165 8.17 41.23 11.81
N ASP A 166 7.90 40.29 12.72
CA ASP A 166 8.08 40.43 14.16
C ASP A 166 9.51 40.86 14.53
N GLU A 167 9.70 41.56 15.66
CA GLU A 167 11.05 41.93 16.15
C GLU A 167 11.93 40.68 16.29
N GLN A 168 11.30 39.55 16.63
CA GLN A 168 11.91 38.23 16.68
C GLN A 168 12.53 37.81 15.33
N ALA A 169 11.84 38.02 14.20
CA ALA A 169 12.36 37.66 12.88
C ALA A 169 13.62 38.47 12.51
N HIS A 170 13.66 39.76 12.87
CA HIS A 170 14.84 40.60 12.69
C HIS A 170 16.00 40.19 13.61
N ALA A 171 15.70 39.77 14.84
CA ALA A 171 16.70 39.26 15.77
C ALA A 171 17.32 37.95 15.26
N GLU A 172 16.49 36.97 14.87
CA GLU A 172 16.95 35.68 14.36
C GLU A 172 17.68 35.81 13.02
N TRP A 173 17.22 36.68 12.11
CA TRP A 173 17.91 36.93 10.83
C TRP A 173 19.35 37.41 11.02
N ARG A 174 19.59 38.31 11.99
CA ARG A 174 20.93 38.82 12.32
C ARG A 174 21.85 37.76 12.90
N ARG A 175 21.30 36.64 13.41
CA ARG A 175 22.08 35.53 13.95
C ARG A 175 22.59 34.58 12.87
N ILE A 176 22.13 34.68 11.62
CA ILE A 176 22.60 33.82 10.53
C ILE A 176 24.08 34.11 10.23
N ARG A 177 24.92 33.07 10.18
CA ARG A 177 26.31 33.16 9.70
C ARG A 177 26.39 32.92 8.19
N PRO A 178 26.60 33.96 7.37
CA PRO A 178 26.57 33.84 5.91
C PRO A 178 27.52 32.76 5.38
N GLU A 179 28.71 32.63 5.97
CA GLU A 179 29.75 31.70 5.57
C GLU A 179 29.38 30.23 5.75
N THR A 180 28.38 29.94 6.56
CA THR A 180 27.90 28.58 6.85
C THR A 180 26.69 28.17 6.01
N LEU A 181 26.13 29.10 5.23
CA LEU A 181 24.98 28.81 4.37
C LEU A 181 25.35 27.84 3.26
N GLU A 182 24.61 26.75 3.16
CA GLU A 182 24.74 25.78 2.09
C GLU A 182 23.37 25.46 1.48
N PHE A 183 23.37 25.15 0.19
CA PHE A 183 22.18 24.62 -0.45
C PHE A 183 21.85 23.25 0.16
N HIS A 184 20.63 23.10 0.65
CA HIS A 184 20.15 21.83 1.16
C HIS A 184 19.27 21.11 0.14
N ARG A 185 18.19 21.75 -0.35
CA ARG A 185 17.24 21.11 -1.29
C ARG A 185 16.34 22.11 -2.00
N HIS A 186 15.76 21.68 -3.13
CA HIS A 186 14.57 22.29 -3.71
C HIS A 186 13.30 21.79 -3.00
N GLY A 187 12.44 22.70 -2.57
CA GLY A 187 11.05 22.44 -2.24
C GLY A 187 10.13 22.69 -3.43
N THR A 188 8.83 22.45 -3.27
CA THR A 188 7.84 22.68 -4.33
C THR A 188 7.66 24.17 -4.66
N THR A 189 7.75 25.04 -3.63
CA THR A 189 7.59 26.51 -3.76
C THR A 189 8.80 27.30 -3.26
N SER A 190 9.88 26.61 -2.86
CA SER A 190 10.95 27.22 -2.08
C SER A 190 12.31 26.61 -2.33
N ILE A 191 13.37 27.34 -1.98
CA ILE A 191 14.72 26.79 -1.82
C ILE A 191 14.98 26.61 -0.32
N ILE A 192 15.52 25.47 0.08
CA ILE A 192 15.90 25.18 1.46
C ILE A 192 17.41 25.31 1.58
N LEU A 193 17.87 26.17 2.49
CA LEU A 193 19.27 26.37 2.82
C LEU A 193 19.56 25.85 4.23
N GLY A 194 20.71 25.21 4.43
CA GLY A 194 21.19 24.82 5.76
C GLY A 194 22.22 25.82 6.27
N GLY A 195 22.31 26.01 7.59
CA GLY A 195 23.36 26.84 8.18
C GLY A 195 23.48 26.69 9.68
N THR A 196 24.32 27.54 10.29
CA THR A 196 24.50 27.60 11.75
C THR A 196 24.36 29.03 12.26
N PRO A 197 23.71 29.25 13.42
CA PRO A 197 23.58 30.60 13.98
C PRO A 197 24.88 31.04 14.67
N LEU A 198 25.00 32.34 14.92
CA LEU A 198 25.93 32.95 15.87
C LEU A 198 25.62 32.41 17.28
N ALA A 199 26.63 31.82 17.94
CA ALA A 199 26.45 31.08 19.18
C ALA A 199 25.95 31.99 20.32
N SER A 200 24.92 31.55 21.06
CA SER A 200 24.49 32.20 22.30
C SER A 200 24.63 31.30 23.54
N SER A 201 24.74 29.97 23.41
CA SER A 201 24.86 29.07 24.56
C SER A 201 25.22 27.62 24.16
N GLY A 202 26.52 27.30 24.04
CA GLY A 202 27.09 25.93 24.13
C GLY A 202 26.66 24.82 23.16
N ARG A 203 25.53 24.93 22.45
CA ARG A 203 24.97 23.92 21.54
C ARG A 203 24.81 24.56 20.15
N GLN A 204 25.61 24.13 19.18
CA GLN A 204 25.46 24.54 17.78
C GLN A 204 24.27 23.79 17.17
N ILE A 205 23.07 24.36 17.26
CA ILE A 205 21.89 23.84 16.57
C ILE A 205 21.98 24.30 15.10
N ARG A 206 21.90 23.36 14.16
CA ARG A 206 21.81 23.68 12.73
C ARG A 206 20.39 24.14 12.41
N PHE A 207 20.26 25.13 11.53
CA PHE A 207 18.95 25.58 11.04
C PHE A 207 18.71 25.16 9.60
N ALA A 208 17.43 25.08 9.24
CA ALA A 208 16.93 25.11 7.89
C ALA A 208 16.25 26.47 7.64
N LEU A 209 16.66 27.15 6.58
CA LEU A 209 16.05 28.38 6.07
C LEU A 209 15.31 28.06 4.77
N LYS A 210 13.98 27.99 4.86
CA LYS A 210 13.09 27.79 3.71
C LYS A 210 12.76 29.15 3.10
N CYS A 211 13.37 29.47 1.96
CA CYS A 211 13.15 30.69 1.20
C CYS A 211 12.06 30.45 0.14
N VAL A 212 10.87 31.02 0.32
CA VAL A 212 9.78 30.95 -0.66
C VAL A 212 10.18 31.72 -1.90
N LEU A 213 10.10 31.12 -3.08
CA LEU A 213 10.48 31.83 -4.30
C LEU A 213 9.55 33.03 -4.50
N PHE A 214 10.12 34.17 -4.89
CA PHE A 214 9.38 35.42 -5.07
C PHE A 214 8.10 35.32 -5.92
N PRO A 215 8.03 34.52 -7.01
CA PRO A 215 6.77 34.31 -7.73
C PRO A 215 5.63 33.78 -6.85
N TYR A 216 5.97 32.90 -5.91
CA TYR A 216 5.02 32.32 -4.96
C TYR A 216 4.77 33.25 -3.76
N SER A 217 5.77 34.01 -3.29
CA SER A 217 5.57 34.96 -2.20
C SER A 217 4.72 36.17 -2.61
N ASN A 218 4.55 36.42 -3.91
CA ASN A 218 3.59 37.42 -4.40
C ASN A 218 2.12 36.93 -4.34
N ILE A 219 1.88 35.64 -4.09
CA ILE A 219 0.54 35.09 -3.92
C ILE A 219 0.10 35.37 -2.47
N PRO A 220 -0.94 36.20 -2.24
CA PRO A 220 -1.26 36.70 -0.89
C PRO A 220 -1.54 35.61 0.15
N ILE A 221 -2.15 34.49 -0.27
CA ILE A 221 -2.44 33.38 0.64
C ILE A 221 -1.16 32.65 1.07
N ILE A 222 -0.19 32.47 0.16
CA ILE A 222 1.10 31.85 0.47
C ILE A 222 1.89 32.78 1.40
N ALA A 223 2.05 34.06 1.05
CA ALA A 223 2.75 35.04 1.87
C ALA A 223 2.21 35.08 3.31
N ARG A 224 0.89 35.19 3.47
CA ARG A 224 0.23 35.22 4.79
C ARG A 224 0.47 33.94 5.59
N LYS A 225 0.40 32.77 4.94
CA LYS A 225 0.66 31.48 5.60
C LYS A 225 2.13 31.33 5.99
N THR A 226 3.06 31.73 5.14
CA THR A 226 4.48 31.78 5.47
C THR A 226 4.72 32.70 6.66
N ARG A 227 4.14 33.91 6.67
CA ARG A 227 4.29 34.86 7.78
C ARG A 227 3.83 34.27 9.11
N ASN A 228 2.66 33.63 9.13
CA ASN A 228 2.06 33.10 10.34
C ASN A 228 2.63 31.72 10.75
N TYR A 229 3.50 31.11 9.94
CA TYR A 229 3.98 29.73 10.13
C TYR A 229 4.60 29.49 11.51
N ALA A 230 5.43 30.40 12.02
CA ALA A 230 6.01 30.26 13.35
C ALA A 230 4.95 30.27 14.47
N ASN A 231 3.93 31.12 14.36
CA ASN A 231 2.85 31.21 15.34
C ASN A 231 1.92 29.99 15.27
N ASP A 232 1.64 29.51 14.06
CA ASP A 232 0.73 28.39 13.82
C ASP A 232 1.35 27.04 14.23
N HIS A 233 2.68 26.90 14.21
CA HIS A 233 3.36 25.60 14.39
C HIS A 233 4.24 25.46 15.63
N ASN A 234 4.61 26.54 16.31
CA ASN A 234 5.28 26.47 17.62
C ASN A 234 4.29 26.21 18.75
N SER A 235 3.52 25.12 18.62
CA SER A 235 2.57 24.74 19.65
C SER A 235 3.27 24.06 20.81
N THR A 236 2.74 24.34 21.99
CA THR A 236 3.10 23.65 23.22
C THR A 236 1.99 22.67 23.58
N ASP A 237 2.38 21.56 24.20
CA ASP A 237 1.44 20.64 24.81
C ASP A 237 0.78 21.27 26.05
N ARG A 238 -0.12 20.51 26.69
CA ARG A 238 -0.83 20.96 27.90
C ARG A 238 0.09 21.32 29.07
N ASP A 239 1.33 20.82 29.07
CA ASP A 239 2.33 21.05 30.10
C ASP A 239 3.32 22.18 29.70
N GLY A 240 3.05 22.88 28.59
CA GLY A 240 3.88 23.98 28.09
C GLY A 240 5.17 23.54 27.40
N ARG A 241 5.31 22.25 27.05
CA ARG A 241 6.48 21.71 26.36
C ARG A 241 6.26 21.70 24.85
N ALA A 242 7.32 21.81 24.06
CA ALA A 242 7.21 21.71 22.61
C ALA A 242 6.61 20.36 22.18
N VAL A 243 5.65 20.39 21.25
CA VAL A 243 5.03 19.17 20.71
C VAL A 243 6.10 18.32 20.03
N GLN A 244 6.17 17.04 20.41
CA GLN A 244 7.13 16.08 19.85
C GLN A 244 6.82 15.78 18.38
N HIS A 245 7.82 15.29 17.64
CA HIS A 245 7.72 14.95 16.22
C HIS A 245 7.48 16.13 15.26
N MET A 246 7.65 17.37 15.73
CA MET A 246 7.68 18.58 14.91
C MET A 246 9.04 19.27 15.03
N VAL A 247 9.45 19.97 13.97
CA VAL A 247 10.59 20.89 14.05
C VAL A 247 10.17 22.19 14.75
N GLN A 248 11.05 22.72 15.60
CA GLN A 248 10.85 24.04 16.19
C GLN A 248 11.07 25.12 15.14
N VAL A 249 10.10 26.01 14.97
CA VAL A 249 10.23 27.20 14.12
C VAL A 249 10.82 28.33 14.96
N TRP A 250 11.84 29.01 14.44
CA TRP A 250 12.50 30.12 15.15
C TRP A 250 11.85 31.44 14.82
N ALA A 251 11.55 31.66 13.53
CA ALA A 251 10.87 32.85 13.03
C ALA A 251 10.36 32.61 11.60
N SER A 252 9.41 33.44 11.16
CA SER A 252 8.91 33.43 9.79
C SER A 252 8.53 34.83 9.31
N THR A 253 8.53 35.02 8.00
CA THR A 253 8.09 36.25 7.30
C THR A 253 7.28 35.88 6.06
N ASP A 254 6.94 36.87 5.22
CA ASP A 254 6.27 36.61 3.94
C ASP A 254 7.09 35.75 2.97
N ASP A 255 8.42 35.87 3.04
CA ASP A 255 9.34 35.34 2.04
C ASP A 255 10.14 34.13 2.57
N TRP A 256 10.15 33.87 3.88
CA TRP A 256 10.94 32.77 4.44
C TRP A 256 10.47 32.24 5.79
N ILE A 257 10.88 31.02 6.10
CA ILE A 257 10.72 30.35 7.39
C ILE A 257 12.08 29.86 7.87
N LEU A 258 12.44 30.17 9.10
CA LEU A 258 13.66 29.70 9.76
C LEU A 258 13.28 28.72 10.88
N MET A 259 13.83 27.51 10.84
CA MET A 259 13.47 26.42 11.76
C MET A 259 14.66 25.52 12.06
N ASP A 260 14.50 24.62 13.03
CA ASP A 260 15.47 23.56 13.31
C ASP A 260 15.70 22.69 12.06
N MET A 261 16.96 22.33 11.83
CA MET A 261 17.30 21.31 10.85
C MET A 261 16.89 19.94 11.40
N ALA A 262 15.88 19.31 10.79
CA ALA A 262 15.47 17.96 11.17
C ALA A 262 16.62 16.96 10.96
N ASP A 263 16.85 16.09 11.93
CA ASP A 263 17.91 15.08 11.88
C ASP A 263 17.38 13.79 11.22
N GLY A 264 17.98 13.40 10.09
CA GLY A 264 17.60 12.22 9.32
C GLY A 264 17.52 12.48 7.81
N ILE A 265 16.84 11.59 7.10
CA ILE A 265 16.51 11.73 5.67
C ILE A 265 15.00 11.61 5.48
N THR A 266 14.46 12.01 4.33
CA THR A 266 13.03 11.83 4.07
C THR A 266 12.66 10.35 3.97
N LEU A 267 11.41 10.01 4.29
CA LEU A 267 10.88 8.65 4.14
C LEU A 267 10.97 8.19 2.68
N ALA A 268 10.76 9.09 1.71
CA ALA A 268 10.95 8.81 0.28
C ALA A 268 12.39 8.36 -0.02
N GLU A 269 13.39 9.09 0.46
CA GLU A 269 14.80 8.74 0.29
C GLU A 269 15.16 7.43 0.99
N GLU A 270 14.57 7.21 2.16
CA GLU A 270 14.80 5.98 2.91
C GLU A 270 14.25 4.75 2.18
N LEU A 271 13.03 4.83 1.65
CA LEU A 271 12.44 3.77 0.85
C LEU A 271 13.26 3.53 -0.44
N ALA A 272 13.75 4.58 -1.08
CA ALA A 272 14.63 4.46 -2.24
C ALA A 272 15.98 3.81 -1.87
N ARG A 273 16.56 4.18 -0.72
CA ARG A 273 17.78 3.58 -0.19
C ARG A 273 17.59 2.09 0.07
N MET A 274 16.50 1.70 0.73
CA MET A 274 16.18 0.29 0.98
C MET A 274 16.01 -0.52 -0.31
N LYS A 275 15.39 0.07 -1.35
CA LYS A 275 15.27 -0.55 -2.67
C LYS A 275 16.64 -0.80 -3.32
N ARG A 276 17.55 0.19 -3.26
CA ARG A 276 18.94 0.05 -3.75
C ARG A 276 19.73 -0.99 -2.96
N GLU A 277 19.66 -0.97 -1.63
CA GLU A 277 20.30 -1.95 -0.75
C GLU A 277 19.85 -3.38 -1.09
N LYS A 278 18.54 -3.56 -1.33
CA LYS A 278 17.97 -4.84 -1.75
C LYS A 278 18.47 -5.28 -3.14
N ALA A 279 18.43 -4.40 -4.13
CA ALA A 279 18.90 -4.70 -5.49
C ALA A 279 20.39 -5.07 -5.50
N ALA A 280 21.22 -4.33 -4.76
CA ALA A 280 22.65 -4.63 -4.60
C ALA A 280 22.88 -6.00 -3.93
N PHE A 281 22.10 -6.34 -2.90
CA PHE A 281 22.17 -7.65 -2.25
C PHE A 281 21.78 -8.79 -3.21
N GLU A 282 20.77 -8.59 -4.06
CA GLU A 282 20.33 -9.56 -5.07
C GLU A 282 21.39 -9.76 -6.17
N LEU A 283 22.09 -8.70 -6.60
CA LEU A 283 23.17 -8.74 -7.61
C LEU A 283 24.44 -9.47 -7.15
N VAL A 284 24.80 -9.40 -5.86
CA VAL A 284 26.04 -9.99 -5.32
C VAL A 284 25.97 -11.52 -5.15
N GLY A 285 24.86 -12.17 -5.52
CA GLY A 285 24.79 -13.62 -5.68
C GLY A 285 24.99 -14.45 -4.42
N ARG A 286 25.08 -13.84 -3.23
CA ARG A 286 25.04 -14.58 -1.96
C ARG A 286 23.61 -15.05 -1.74
N ALA A 287 23.40 -16.36 -1.92
CA ALA A 287 22.14 -17.03 -1.61
C ALA A 287 21.58 -16.47 -0.29
N PRO A 288 20.33 -15.99 -0.27
CA PRO A 288 19.79 -15.31 0.90
C PRO A 288 19.90 -16.24 2.10
N ARG A 289 20.63 -15.81 3.14
CA ARG A 289 20.50 -16.39 4.48
C ARG A 289 19.01 -16.39 4.80
N ARG A 290 18.43 -17.58 4.99
CA ARG A 290 17.02 -17.85 5.37
C ARG A 290 16.37 -16.64 6.06
N GLY A 291 15.67 -15.77 5.32
CA GLY A 291 14.94 -14.65 5.95
C GLY A 291 14.56 -13.45 5.07
N THR A 292 15.27 -13.14 3.99
CA THR A 292 15.02 -11.91 3.22
C THR A 292 14.01 -12.11 2.08
N THR A 293 12.93 -11.32 2.11
CA THR A 293 11.83 -11.31 1.13
C THR A 293 12.29 -10.71 -0.21
N VAL A 294 12.42 -11.56 -1.22
CA VAL A 294 12.66 -11.24 -2.64
C VAL A 294 11.55 -10.29 -3.16
N GLY A 295 11.88 -9.43 -4.14
CA GLY A 295 10.93 -8.52 -4.81
C GLY A 295 9.59 -9.19 -5.16
N GLY A 296 8.48 -8.58 -4.74
CA GLY A 296 7.14 -9.05 -5.10
C GLY A 296 6.14 -9.20 -3.95
N ASN A 297 6.61 -9.29 -2.70
CA ASN A 297 5.74 -9.45 -1.53
C ASN A 297 5.37 -8.15 -0.84
N VAL A 298 4.20 -8.16 -0.20
CA VAL A 298 3.82 -7.11 0.77
C VAL A 298 4.83 -7.12 1.93
N ARG A 299 5.55 -6.00 2.09
CA ARG A 299 6.56 -5.78 3.14
C ARG A 299 5.93 -5.46 4.49
N LEU A 300 5.32 -6.48 5.11
CA LEU A 300 4.70 -6.36 6.44
C LEU A 300 5.71 -5.95 7.53
N ASP A 301 6.98 -6.30 7.35
CA ASP A 301 8.07 -5.86 8.21
C ASP A 301 8.28 -4.35 8.15
N LEU A 302 8.24 -3.76 6.94
CA LEU A 302 8.35 -2.31 6.76
C LEU A 302 7.11 -1.59 7.27
N ILE A 303 5.91 -2.12 6.99
CA ILE A 303 4.65 -1.56 7.51
C ILE A 303 4.69 -1.51 9.04
N ARG A 304 5.21 -2.56 9.70
CA ARG A 304 5.41 -2.53 11.16
C ARG A 304 6.44 -1.49 11.60
N ARG A 305 7.63 -1.48 10.99
CA ARG A 305 8.77 -0.65 11.41
C ARG A 305 8.61 0.83 11.10
N LEU A 306 7.84 1.19 10.07
CA LEU A 306 7.63 2.58 9.63
C LEU A 306 6.19 3.03 9.88
N GLY A 307 5.20 2.19 9.58
CA GLY A 307 3.78 2.54 9.71
C GLY A 307 3.32 2.72 11.15
N LEU A 308 3.78 1.88 12.10
CA LEU A 308 3.41 2.05 13.51
C LEU A 308 4.06 3.29 14.15
N PRO A 309 5.37 3.57 13.99
CA PRO A 309 5.94 4.83 14.46
C PRO A 309 5.29 6.06 13.83
N LEU A 310 4.92 5.99 12.54
CA LEU A 310 4.19 7.06 11.85
C LEU A 310 2.83 7.33 12.50
N LEU A 311 2.04 6.28 12.76
CA LEU A 311 0.75 6.38 13.44
C LEU A 311 0.88 6.93 14.87
N HIS A 312 1.90 6.49 15.60
CA HIS A 312 2.19 7.02 16.94
C HIS A 312 2.53 8.51 16.90
N ALA A 313 3.35 8.95 15.94
CA ALA A 313 3.69 10.36 15.78
C ALA A 313 2.45 11.20 15.39
N LEU A 314 1.62 10.71 14.46
CA LEU A 314 0.35 11.37 14.08
C LEU A 314 -0.64 11.45 15.26
N ALA A 315 -0.71 10.42 16.10
CA ALA A 315 -1.55 10.43 17.30
C ALA A 315 -1.17 11.57 18.25
N GLN A 316 0.13 11.77 18.48
CA GLN A 316 0.60 12.86 19.33
C GLN A 316 0.27 14.24 18.76
N LEU A 317 0.40 14.43 17.44
CA LEU A 317 0.00 15.67 16.78
C LEU A 317 -1.50 15.93 16.91
N HIS A 318 -2.31 14.92 16.61
CA HIS A 318 -3.75 15.03 16.57
C HIS A 318 -4.37 15.32 17.95
N VAL A 319 -3.82 14.74 19.02
CA VAL A 319 -4.24 15.03 20.41
C VAL A 319 -4.03 16.50 20.78
N GLN A 320 -3.10 17.19 20.11
CA GLN A 320 -2.86 18.63 20.27
C GLN A 320 -3.66 19.49 19.26
N GLY A 321 -4.61 18.89 18.55
CA GLY A 321 -5.42 19.57 17.53
C GLY A 321 -4.64 19.95 16.28
N LYS A 322 -3.50 19.29 16.01
CA LYS A 322 -2.69 19.53 14.81
C LYS A 322 -2.99 18.51 13.73
N GLN A 323 -3.16 19.03 12.52
CA GLN A 323 -3.25 18.28 11.29
C GLN A 323 -2.06 18.66 10.40
N HIS A 324 -1.58 17.73 9.57
CA HIS A 324 -0.49 17.98 8.66
C HIS A 324 -0.96 18.66 7.38
N GLU A 325 -2.08 18.20 6.80
CA GLU A 325 -2.72 18.73 5.59
C GLU A 325 -1.94 18.59 4.27
N ASP A 326 -0.71 18.07 4.32
CA ASP A 326 0.13 17.77 3.16
C ASP A 326 1.03 16.56 3.45
N LEU A 327 0.44 15.53 4.07
CA LEU A 327 1.19 14.37 4.52
C LEU A 327 1.68 13.53 3.33
N SER A 328 2.99 13.44 3.14
CA SER A 328 3.62 12.68 2.05
C SER A 328 4.96 12.10 2.47
N PRO A 329 5.52 11.09 1.77
CA PRO A 329 6.84 10.55 2.09
C PRO A 329 7.99 11.57 2.05
N THR A 330 7.86 12.70 1.35
CA THR A 330 8.87 13.76 1.30
C THR A 330 8.77 14.74 2.46
N ASN A 331 7.61 14.82 3.11
CA ASN A 331 7.36 15.66 4.29
C ASN A 331 7.53 14.92 5.63
N ILE A 332 8.03 13.68 5.58
CA ILE A 332 8.32 12.86 6.75
C ILE A 332 9.82 12.62 6.81
N ILE A 333 10.48 13.11 7.85
CA ILE A 333 11.88 12.81 8.15
C ILE A 333 11.93 11.58 9.06
N VAL A 334 12.77 10.63 8.67
CA VAL A 334 13.02 9.40 9.41
C VAL A 334 14.49 9.26 9.78
N LYS A 335 14.73 8.86 11.02
CA LYS A 335 16.06 8.56 11.54
C LYS A 335 16.09 7.15 12.11
N ARG A 336 17.00 6.31 11.62
CA ARG A 336 17.22 4.96 12.14
C ARG A 336 17.74 5.07 13.58
N LYS A 337 17.07 4.43 14.54
CA LYS A 337 17.57 4.22 15.89
C LYS A 337 18.46 2.97 15.90
N ALA A 338 19.53 2.99 16.70
CA ALA A 338 20.28 1.77 16.99
C ALA A 338 19.34 0.82 17.76
N SER A 339 18.88 -0.24 17.09
CA SER A 339 17.73 -1.04 17.51
C SER A 339 17.90 -1.61 18.92
N VAL A 340 16.98 -1.26 19.84
CA VAL A 340 16.80 -1.91 21.15
C VAL A 340 15.52 -2.74 21.09
N GLY A 341 15.54 -3.85 20.33
CA GLY A 341 14.65 -5.01 20.51
C GLY A 341 13.12 -4.91 20.28
N HIS A 342 12.52 -3.72 20.15
CA HIS A 342 11.05 -3.57 20.27
C HIS A 342 10.32 -2.89 19.09
N GLY A 343 10.89 -2.88 17.88
CA GLY A 343 10.14 -2.45 16.68
C GLY A 343 9.95 -0.94 16.52
N GLN A 344 10.56 -0.11 17.38
CA GLN A 344 10.76 1.32 17.12
C GLN A 344 12.14 1.57 16.50
N ASP A 345 12.32 1.06 15.28
CA ASP A 345 13.58 1.24 14.54
C ASP A 345 13.75 2.66 14.00
N TYR A 346 12.68 3.48 14.02
CA TYR A 346 12.67 4.81 13.45
C TYR A 346 12.14 5.86 14.42
N GLU A 347 12.83 6.99 14.45
CA GLU A 347 12.28 8.26 14.91
C GLU A 347 11.65 8.98 13.71
N VAL A 348 10.46 9.53 13.91
CA VAL A 348 9.69 10.23 12.88
C VAL A 348 9.60 11.70 13.27
N THR A 349 9.85 12.60 12.32
CA THR A 349 9.64 14.03 12.47
C THR A 349 8.93 14.54 11.23
N PHE A 350 7.83 15.27 11.42
CA PHE A 350 7.09 15.89 10.33
C PHE A 350 7.65 17.28 10.04
N ILE A 351 7.67 17.62 8.76
CA ILE A 351 8.10 18.92 8.25
C ILE A 351 7.07 19.42 7.24
N ASP A 352 7.13 20.71 6.95
CA ASP A 352 6.28 21.34 5.93
C ASP A 352 4.77 21.18 6.19
N PHE A 353 4.32 21.74 7.31
CA PHE A 353 2.92 21.71 7.71
C PHE A 353 2.06 22.67 6.89
N GLY A 354 0.80 22.30 6.73
CA GLY A 354 -0.21 23.12 6.10
C GLY A 354 -0.40 22.82 4.62
N ARG A 355 -1.54 23.24 4.10
CA ARG A 355 -1.94 22.95 2.72
C ARG A 355 -0.99 23.51 1.68
N ASN A 356 -0.69 22.67 0.71
CA ASN A 356 -0.08 23.08 -0.53
C ASN A 356 -1.16 23.54 -1.54
N TYR A 357 -1.36 24.86 -1.62
CA TYR A 357 -2.35 25.52 -2.49
C TYR A 357 -2.10 25.32 -4.00
N LEU A 358 -0.95 24.75 -4.39
CA LEU A 358 -0.69 24.42 -5.79
C LEU A 358 -1.54 23.24 -6.28
N TYR A 359 -2.04 22.40 -5.38
CA TYR A 359 -2.94 21.29 -5.75
C TYR A 359 -4.37 21.74 -6.06
N THR A 360 -4.80 22.89 -5.55
CA THR A 360 -6.18 23.41 -5.66
C THR A 360 -6.46 24.24 -6.92
N SER A 361 -5.49 24.39 -7.83
CA SER A 361 -5.65 25.22 -9.03
C SER A 361 -5.32 24.44 -10.30
N ALA A 362 -6.07 24.71 -11.38
CA ALA A 362 -5.92 24.11 -12.72
C ALA A 362 -4.57 24.39 -13.41
N VAL A 363 -3.54 24.78 -12.66
CA VAL A 363 -2.17 25.00 -13.13
C VAL A 363 -1.48 23.64 -13.29
N GLY A 364 -1.86 22.91 -14.35
CA GLY A 364 -1.05 21.95 -15.15
C GLY A 364 -0.12 20.92 -14.50
N SER A 365 -0.07 20.77 -13.16
CA SER A 365 0.94 19.98 -12.44
C SER A 365 0.31 18.95 -11.49
N LEU A 366 -0.98 18.66 -11.65
CA LEU A 366 -1.71 17.59 -10.94
C LEU A 366 -1.20 16.17 -11.26
N GLU A 367 -0.21 16.03 -12.14
CA GLU A 367 0.47 14.77 -12.51
C GLU A 367 1.81 14.56 -11.77
N GLY A 368 2.08 15.34 -10.72
CA GLY A 368 3.25 15.12 -9.88
C GLY A 368 3.15 13.84 -9.03
N ALA A 369 4.28 13.16 -8.81
CA ALA A 369 4.37 11.93 -8.01
C ALA A 369 3.86 12.06 -6.56
N GLU A 370 3.75 13.28 -6.02
CA GLU A 370 3.22 13.57 -4.68
C GLU A 370 1.69 13.72 -4.65
N GLY A 371 1.06 14.02 -5.79
CA GLY A 371 -0.39 14.24 -5.88
C GLY A 371 -1.23 13.00 -5.58
N VAL A 372 -0.62 11.80 -5.58
CA VAL A 372 -1.28 10.54 -5.21
C VAL A 372 -1.53 10.40 -3.70
N TYR A 373 -0.80 11.15 -2.87
CA TYR A 373 -0.96 11.17 -1.41
C TYR A 373 -1.96 12.23 -0.95
N VAL A 374 -2.24 13.24 -1.79
CA VAL A 374 -3.18 14.31 -1.47
C VAL A 374 -4.60 13.77 -1.55
N ALA A 375 -5.38 14.00 -0.50
CA ALA A 375 -6.76 13.56 -0.43
C ALA A 375 -7.61 14.24 -1.52
N PRO A 376 -8.53 13.52 -2.19
CA PRO A 376 -9.30 14.07 -3.31
C PRO A 376 -10.08 15.34 -2.96
N GLU A 377 -10.64 15.42 -1.76
CA GLU A 377 -11.37 16.58 -1.26
C GLU A 377 -10.49 17.82 -1.10
N ILE A 378 -9.20 17.65 -0.78
CA ILE A 378 -8.22 18.75 -0.71
C ILE A 378 -7.83 19.22 -2.11
N ARG A 379 -7.89 18.35 -3.11
CA ARG A 379 -7.68 18.72 -4.52
C ARG A 379 -8.90 19.42 -5.12
N ASP A 380 -10.09 18.93 -4.79
CA ASP A 380 -11.36 19.37 -5.36
C ASP A 380 -11.92 20.62 -4.67
N SER A 381 -11.61 20.84 -3.39
CA SER A 381 -12.15 21.94 -2.58
C SER A 381 -11.08 22.62 -1.73
N ALA A 382 -11.28 23.89 -1.43
CA ALA A 382 -10.34 24.70 -0.64
C ALA A 382 -10.60 24.64 0.88
N ASP A 383 -11.58 23.86 1.34
CA ASP A 383 -12.04 23.83 2.73
C ASP A 383 -11.33 22.79 3.59
N ASP A 384 -11.33 23.02 4.90
CA ASP A 384 -10.78 22.09 5.89
C ASP A 384 -11.67 20.87 6.04
N VAL A 385 -11.15 19.71 5.65
CA VAL A 385 -11.89 18.46 5.74
C VAL A 385 -11.19 17.52 6.72
N PRO A 386 -11.79 17.30 7.90
CA PRO A 386 -11.33 16.30 8.85
C PRO A 386 -11.14 14.95 8.16
N GLY A 387 -9.94 14.38 8.31
CA GLY A 387 -9.61 13.05 7.79
C GLY A 387 -8.83 13.02 6.47
N ALA A 388 -8.41 14.15 5.90
CA ALA A 388 -7.50 14.19 4.76
C ALA A 388 -6.19 13.41 5.03
N ASP A 389 -5.59 13.63 6.20
CA ASP A 389 -4.38 12.93 6.63
C ASP A 389 -4.56 11.40 6.76
N LEU A 390 -5.80 10.91 6.99
CA LEU A 390 -6.08 9.46 7.00
C LEU A 390 -5.93 8.86 5.60
N TYR A 391 -6.40 9.57 4.57
CA TYR A 391 -6.22 9.15 3.18
C TYR A 391 -4.72 9.09 2.84
N SER A 392 -4.00 10.16 3.14
CA SER A 392 -2.56 10.27 2.90
C SER A 392 -1.78 9.16 3.61
N LEU A 393 -2.13 8.87 4.87
CA LEU A 393 -1.58 7.74 5.62
C LEU A 393 -1.83 6.41 4.90
N GLY A 394 -3.07 6.14 4.47
CA GLY A 394 -3.41 4.92 3.75
C GLY A 394 -2.56 4.74 2.47
N ARG A 395 -2.35 5.84 1.72
CA ARG A 395 -1.47 5.86 0.55
C ARG A 395 -0.01 5.59 0.91
N ILE A 396 0.50 6.18 2.00
CA ILE A 396 1.85 5.90 2.50
C ILE A 396 2.01 4.43 2.89
N LEU A 397 1.00 3.81 3.52
CA LEU A 397 1.05 2.38 3.87
C LEU A 397 1.11 1.46 2.64
N ILE A 398 0.48 1.84 1.53
CA ILE A 398 0.62 1.14 0.23
C ILE A 398 2.07 1.25 -0.25
N THR A 399 2.66 2.45 -0.23
CA THR A 399 4.05 2.69 -0.65
C THR A 399 5.06 1.92 0.20
N VAL A 400 4.87 1.92 1.52
CA VAL A 400 5.70 1.15 2.47
C VAL A 400 5.54 -0.36 2.26
N GLY A 401 4.38 -0.81 1.80
CA GLY A 401 4.13 -2.20 1.44
C GLY A 401 4.94 -2.70 0.23
N ASP A 402 5.50 -1.81 -0.58
CA ASP A 402 6.44 -2.08 -1.69
C ASP A 402 5.93 -3.09 -2.74
N VAL A 403 4.66 -2.99 -3.11
CA VAL A 403 4.03 -3.85 -4.14
C VAL A 403 3.65 -3.13 -5.43
N GLY A 404 4.02 -1.85 -5.56
CA GLY A 404 3.62 -0.96 -6.65
C GLY A 404 2.30 -0.25 -6.37
N GLU A 405 1.84 0.56 -7.32
CA GLU A 405 0.54 1.23 -7.29
C GLU A 405 -0.31 0.78 -8.47
N ASN A 406 -1.64 0.73 -8.28
CA ASN A 406 -2.56 0.60 -9.40
C ASN A 406 -2.82 2.00 -9.99
N SER A 407 -2.96 2.08 -11.31
CA SER A 407 -3.26 3.33 -12.02
C SER A 407 -4.62 3.94 -11.67
N ASP A 408 -5.54 3.14 -11.12
CA ASP A 408 -6.87 3.58 -10.68
C ASP A 408 -6.91 4.08 -9.24
N GLY A 409 -5.76 4.14 -8.55
CA GLY A 409 -5.67 4.57 -7.16
C GLY A 409 -6.14 3.52 -6.14
N THR A 410 -6.58 2.33 -6.58
CA THR A 410 -7.00 1.26 -5.68
C THR A 410 -5.80 0.50 -5.11
N ILE A 411 -6.04 -0.28 -4.06
CA ILE A 411 -5.00 -1.13 -3.46
C ILE A 411 -4.56 -2.22 -4.45
N PRO A 412 -3.26 -2.48 -4.60
CA PRO A 412 -2.74 -3.59 -5.41
C PRO A 412 -3.29 -4.97 -5.00
N ASP A 413 -3.58 -5.82 -5.99
CA ASP A 413 -4.20 -7.15 -5.78
C ASP A 413 -3.38 -8.07 -4.86
N ARG A 414 -2.06 -7.84 -4.77
CA ARG A 414 -1.15 -8.57 -3.88
C ARG A 414 -1.50 -8.42 -2.41
N PHE A 415 -2.03 -7.27 -1.98
CA PHE A 415 -2.52 -7.10 -0.61
C PHE A 415 -3.69 -8.06 -0.33
N TYR A 416 -4.66 -8.18 -1.24
CA TYR A 416 -5.80 -9.08 -1.07
C TYR A 416 -5.41 -10.56 -1.09
N GLY A 417 -4.36 -10.93 -1.82
CA GLY A 417 -3.84 -12.30 -1.86
C GLY A 417 -3.01 -12.68 -0.63
N GLN A 418 -2.09 -11.80 -0.22
CA GLN A 418 -1.06 -12.11 0.79
C GLN A 418 -1.41 -11.63 2.19
N ALA A 419 -2.04 -10.46 2.30
CA ALA A 419 -2.32 -9.77 3.55
C ALA A 419 -3.73 -9.14 3.56
N PRO A 420 -4.81 -9.94 3.39
CA PRO A 420 -6.16 -9.41 3.22
C PRO A 420 -6.66 -8.59 4.42
N LEU A 421 -6.16 -8.88 5.63
CA LEU A 421 -6.46 -8.12 6.84
C LEU A 421 -5.84 -6.71 6.81
N ILE A 422 -4.65 -6.57 6.23
CA ILE A 422 -3.98 -5.27 6.04
C ILE A 422 -4.64 -4.51 4.88
N ALA A 423 -4.99 -5.20 3.79
CA ALA A 423 -5.76 -4.63 2.68
C ALA A 423 -7.04 -3.97 3.20
N ARG A 424 -7.76 -4.66 4.09
CA ARG A 424 -8.99 -4.19 4.73
C ARG A 424 -8.78 -2.91 5.57
N VAL A 425 -7.68 -2.78 6.31
CA VAL A 425 -7.36 -1.54 7.07
C VAL A 425 -7.07 -0.40 6.11
N ILE A 426 -6.23 -0.63 5.10
CA ILE A 426 -5.87 0.41 4.13
C ILE A 426 -7.10 0.87 3.32
N GLU A 427 -7.99 -0.04 2.89
CA GLU A 427 -9.22 0.33 2.17
C GLU A 427 -10.09 1.25 3.03
N ASP A 428 -10.10 1.02 4.34
CA ASP A 428 -10.86 1.85 5.27
C ASP A 428 -10.27 3.25 5.48
N LEU A 429 -9.04 3.50 5.02
CA LEU A 429 -8.39 4.80 5.08
C LEU A 429 -8.48 5.58 3.75
N THR A 430 -8.49 4.89 2.61
CA THR A 430 -8.26 5.50 1.28
C THR A 430 -9.53 5.75 0.46
N ASP A 431 -10.71 5.83 1.08
CA ASP A 431 -11.93 6.18 0.35
C ASP A 431 -11.88 7.65 -0.12
N ARG A 432 -12.40 7.92 -1.32
CA ARG A 432 -12.45 9.27 -1.91
C ARG A 432 -13.40 10.15 -1.12
N GLU A 433 -14.51 9.59 -0.64
CA GLU A 433 -15.47 10.30 0.20
C GLU A 433 -14.98 10.26 1.67
N PRO A 434 -14.66 11.41 2.30
CA PRO A 434 -14.15 11.45 3.68
C PRO A 434 -15.09 10.79 4.69
N ALA A 435 -16.40 10.94 4.52
CA ALA A 435 -17.41 10.31 5.38
C ALA A 435 -17.42 8.77 5.30
N ARG A 436 -16.77 8.18 4.28
CA ARG A 436 -16.64 6.73 4.08
C ARG A 436 -15.29 6.16 4.54
N ARG A 437 -14.44 6.98 5.15
CA ARG A 437 -13.24 6.51 5.85
C ARG A 437 -13.63 6.02 7.24
N LEU A 438 -12.95 4.99 7.70
CA LEU A 438 -13.20 4.30 8.97
C LEU A 438 -14.64 3.76 9.07
N LEU A 439 -15.23 3.25 7.97
CA LEU A 439 -16.56 2.63 7.99
C LEU A 439 -16.54 1.28 8.71
N VAL A 440 -15.51 0.48 8.44
CA VAL A 440 -15.35 -0.86 9.01
C VAL A 440 -14.87 -0.76 10.46
N PHE A 441 -13.85 0.05 10.70
CA PHE A 441 -13.26 0.31 12.01
C PHE A 441 -13.78 1.62 12.61
N ARG A 442 -15.12 1.75 12.63
CA ARG A 442 -15.82 2.95 13.07
C ARG A 442 -15.33 3.42 14.43
N MET A 443 -14.93 4.68 14.47
CA MET A 443 -14.53 5.38 15.69
C MET A 443 -15.65 6.33 16.13
N ALA A 444 -15.65 6.69 17.40
CA ALA A 444 -16.53 7.74 17.89
C ALA A 444 -16.19 9.05 17.15
N ALA A 445 -17.21 9.81 16.75
CA ALA A 445 -17.02 11.01 15.92
C ALA A 445 -16.20 12.10 16.65
N ASP A 446 -16.15 12.01 17.97
CA ASP A 446 -15.43 12.86 18.91
C ASP A 446 -14.13 12.23 19.42
N ASN A 447 -13.65 11.12 18.84
CA ASN A 447 -12.44 10.46 19.33
C ASN A 447 -11.23 11.41 19.15
N PRO A 448 -10.64 11.92 20.25
CA PRO A 448 -9.50 12.84 20.15
C PRO A 448 -8.23 12.13 19.66
N ASP A 449 -8.24 10.79 19.61
CA ASP A 449 -7.07 9.98 19.28
C ASP A 449 -7.39 8.85 18.31
N VAL A 450 -7.88 9.27 17.13
CA VAL A 450 -8.16 8.39 15.99
C VAL A 450 -6.90 7.59 15.59
N TYR A 451 -5.74 8.25 15.48
CA TYR A 451 -4.52 7.61 14.99
C TYR A 451 -3.95 6.56 15.95
N ARG A 452 -4.00 6.75 17.29
CA ARG A 452 -3.62 5.66 18.21
C ARG A 452 -4.52 4.46 18.01
N THR A 453 -5.82 4.69 17.88
CA THR A 453 -6.80 3.61 17.66
C THR A 453 -6.55 2.88 16.33
N VAL A 454 -6.25 3.61 15.25
CA VAL A 454 -5.84 3.01 13.97
C VAL A 454 -4.54 2.24 14.12
N GLY A 455 -3.56 2.77 14.87
CA GLY A 455 -2.30 2.12 15.23
C GLY A 455 -2.50 0.78 15.90
N GLU A 456 -3.35 0.73 16.93
CA GLU A 456 -3.69 -0.50 17.64
C GLU A 456 -4.37 -1.52 16.73
N VAL A 457 -5.31 -1.07 15.87
CA VAL A 457 -5.96 -1.95 14.89
C VAL A 457 -4.91 -2.50 13.91
N LEU A 458 -4.08 -1.63 13.32
CA LEU A 458 -3.05 -2.04 12.37
C LEU A 458 -2.06 -3.03 12.99
N GLU A 459 -1.61 -2.78 14.22
CA GLU A 459 -0.72 -3.68 14.94
C GLU A 459 -1.37 -5.06 15.17
N GLN A 460 -2.63 -5.08 15.62
CA GLN A 460 -3.38 -6.32 15.81
C GLN A 460 -3.56 -7.11 14.51
N GLU A 461 -3.84 -6.43 13.40
CA GLU A 461 -3.98 -7.06 12.09
C GLU A 461 -2.62 -7.54 11.55
N LEU A 462 -1.53 -6.82 11.82
CA LEU A 462 -0.16 -7.22 11.49
C LEU A 462 0.26 -8.47 12.27
N ASP A 463 -0.03 -8.53 13.57
CA ASP A 463 0.28 -9.69 14.41
C ASP A 463 -0.39 -10.96 13.87
N VAL A 464 -1.69 -10.87 13.59
CA VAL A 464 -2.49 -11.98 13.07
C VAL A 464 -1.99 -12.40 11.68
N THR A 465 -1.68 -11.44 10.82
CA THR A 465 -1.20 -11.71 9.46
C THR A 465 0.20 -12.32 9.45
N GLN A 466 1.14 -11.76 10.24
CA GLN A 466 2.50 -12.27 10.35
C GLN A 466 2.52 -13.69 10.94
N GLU A 467 1.77 -13.96 12.00
CA GLU A 467 1.65 -15.31 12.56
C GLU A 467 1.08 -16.32 11.55
N ALA A 468 0.10 -15.88 10.74
CA ALA A 468 -0.48 -16.69 9.68
C ALA A 468 0.54 -17.00 8.57
N LEU A 469 1.55 -16.14 8.35
CA LEU A 469 2.57 -16.26 7.31
C LEU A 469 3.88 -16.92 7.76
N VAL A 470 4.32 -16.76 9.01
CA VAL A 470 5.65 -17.18 9.55
C VAL A 470 5.94 -18.68 9.38
N THR A 471 4.93 -19.51 9.11
CA THR A 471 5.11 -20.97 8.93
C THR A 471 4.50 -21.52 7.65
N ASP A 472 4.26 -20.68 6.63
CA ASP A 472 3.87 -21.15 5.30
C ASP A 472 5.04 -20.99 4.29
N PRO A 473 5.82 -22.06 4.03
CA PRO A 473 6.93 -22.02 3.10
C PRO A 473 6.50 -21.80 1.64
N GLU A 474 5.24 -22.06 1.29
CA GLU A 474 4.72 -21.91 -0.08
C GLU A 474 4.25 -20.48 -0.35
N LEU A 475 3.64 -19.78 0.62
CA LEU A 475 3.43 -18.32 0.52
C LEU A 475 4.77 -17.55 0.43
N ARG A 476 5.88 -18.12 0.93
CA ARG A 476 7.25 -17.63 0.67
C ARG A 476 7.76 -17.92 -0.76
N GLY A 477 7.24 -18.93 -1.45
CA GLY A 477 7.66 -19.34 -2.79
C GLY A 477 6.82 -18.73 -3.92
N TYR A 478 5.51 -18.56 -3.72
CA TYR A 478 4.60 -17.86 -4.65
C TYR A 478 4.67 -16.33 -4.56
N ALA A 479 5.54 -15.85 -3.67
CA ALA A 479 6.03 -14.49 -3.51
C ALA A 479 6.93 -13.99 -4.66
N VAL A 480 7.46 -14.92 -5.44
CA VAL A 480 8.41 -14.66 -6.51
C VAL A 480 7.61 -14.66 -7.81
N PRO A 481 7.76 -13.65 -8.70
CA PRO A 481 7.20 -13.72 -10.03
C PRO A 481 7.70 -15.00 -10.71
N VAL A 482 6.77 -15.70 -11.34
CA VAL A 482 6.96 -16.96 -12.06
C VAL A 482 8.18 -16.86 -12.98
N ASP A 483 9.25 -17.60 -12.68
CA ASP A 483 10.18 -18.02 -13.75
C ASP A 483 10.96 -19.32 -13.51
N ARG A 484 10.97 -19.94 -12.33
CA ARG A 484 11.57 -21.28 -12.16
C ARG A 484 10.78 -22.17 -11.21
N GLN A 485 9.87 -22.97 -11.77
CA GLN A 485 9.32 -24.15 -11.11
C GLN A 485 10.44 -25.19 -10.92
N SER A 486 11.04 -25.23 -9.73
CA SER A 486 11.82 -26.41 -9.35
C SER A 486 10.85 -27.59 -9.20
N LEU A 487 11.12 -28.70 -9.88
CA LEU A 487 10.39 -29.98 -9.72
C LEU A 487 10.13 -30.35 -8.25
N SER A 488 11.05 -29.98 -7.34
CA SER A 488 10.93 -30.24 -5.91
C SER A 488 9.84 -29.43 -5.19
N SER A 489 9.54 -28.19 -5.62
CA SER A 489 8.46 -27.38 -5.03
C SER A 489 7.09 -27.85 -5.55
N SER A 490 7.01 -28.23 -6.83
CA SER A 490 5.84 -28.86 -7.42
C SER A 490 5.48 -30.15 -6.65
N VAL A 491 6.45 -31.03 -6.38
CA VAL A 491 6.20 -32.28 -5.63
C VAL A 491 5.75 -32.03 -4.17
N ARG A 492 6.28 -31.01 -3.47
CA ARG A 492 5.80 -30.67 -2.12
C ARG A 492 4.38 -30.08 -2.11
N SER A 493 4.02 -29.32 -3.15
CA SER A 493 2.66 -28.78 -3.33
C SER A 493 1.63 -29.86 -3.70
N LEU A 494 2.07 -31.08 -4.04
CA LEU A 494 1.20 -32.21 -4.36
C LEU A 494 0.69 -32.94 -3.10
N LEU A 495 1.33 -32.79 -1.93
CA LEU A 495 0.91 -33.48 -0.72
C LEU A 495 -0.18 -32.71 0.05
N PRO A 496 -1.33 -33.33 0.36
CA PRO A 496 -2.53 -32.69 0.90
C PRO A 496 -2.46 -32.48 2.42
N LEU A 497 -1.29 -32.16 2.98
CA LEU A 497 -1.17 -31.85 4.40
C LEU A 497 -1.81 -30.48 4.64
N SER A 498 -3.11 -30.45 4.87
CA SER A 498 -3.92 -29.25 5.06
C SER A 498 -3.27 -28.30 6.08
N ARG A 499 -2.61 -27.25 5.60
CA ARG A 499 -1.98 -26.22 6.43
C ARG A 499 -3.00 -25.16 6.86
N GLU A 500 -4.10 -25.03 6.13
CA GLU A 500 -5.15 -24.04 6.37
C GLU A 500 -5.84 -24.18 7.75
N PRO A 501 -6.18 -25.36 8.29
CA PRO A 501 -6.72 -25.45 9.66
C PRO A 501 -5.72 -24.99 10.71
N LYS A 502 -4.41 -25.22 10.50
CA LYS A 502 -3.37 -24.71 11.39
C LYS A 502 -3.32 -23.17 11.32
N LYS A 503 -3.39 -22.60 10.12
CA LYS A 503 -3.50 -21.15 9.89
C LYS A 503 -4.75 -20.57 10.58
N GLN A 504 -5.93 -21.12 10.32
CA GLN A 504 -7.19 -20.67 10.93
C GLN A 504 -7.18 -20.85 12.46
N ARG A 505 -6.54 -21.91 12.98
CA ARG A 505 -6.41 -22.14 14.43
C ARG A 505 -5.54 -21.07 15.08
N ARG A 506 -4.48 -20.63 14.40
CA ARG A 506 -3.62 -19.53 14.87
C ARG A 506 -4.35 -18.20 14.85
N ILE A 507 -5.02 -17.87 13.75
CA ILE A 507 -5.87 -16.68 13.66
C ILE A 507 -6.88 -16.69 14.82
N TYR A 508 -7.61 -17.79 15.01
CA TYR A 508 -8.54 -17.94 16.13
C TYR A 508 -7.88 -17.75 17.50
N ARG A 509 -6.70 -18.36 17.73
CA ARG A 509 -5.96 -18.22 19.01
C ARG A 509 -5.52 -16.78 19.25
N PHE A 510 -5.01 -16.09 18.25
CA PHE A 510 -4.60 -14.69 18.37
C PHE A 510 -5.80 -13.78 18.61
N ARG A 511 -6.90 -13.95 17.86
CA ARG A 511 -8.16 -13.22 18.10
C ARG A 511 -8.74 -13.49 19.48
N ARG A 512 -8.60 -14.71 19.99
CA ARG A 512 -8.98 -15.07 21.37
C ARG A 512 -8.12 -14.33 22.39
N ARG A 513 -6.79 -14.28 22.19
CA ARG A 513 -5.85 -13.55 23.07
C ARG A 513 -6.11 -12.05 23.07
N GLN A 514 -6.43 -11.48 21.92
CA GLN A 514 -6.81 -10.08 21.77
C GLN A 514 -8.19 -9.75 22.38
N GLY A 515 -8.99 -10.74 22.79
CA GLY A 515 -10.32 -10.52 23.36
C GLY A 515 -11.40 -10.11 22.34
N VAL A 516 -11.09 -10.13 21.04
CA VAL A 516 -11.94 -9.54 19.98
C VAL A 516 -12.89 -10.55 19.31
N LEU A 517 -13.05 -11.76 19.85
CA LEU A 517 -13.88 -12.82 19.23
C LEU A 517 -15.38 -12.49 19.21
N SER A 518 -15.85 -11.68 20.15
CA SER A 518 -17.25 -11.24 20.20
C SER A 518 -17.57 -10.15 19.18
N ASP A 519 -16.58 -9.39 18.74
CA ASP A 519 -16.75 -8.32 17.76
C ASP A 519 -16.72 -8.89 16.33
N PRO A 520 -17.83 -8.83 15.55
CA PRO A 520 -17.84 -9.26 14.16
C PRO A 520 -16.86 -8.49 13.27
N ARG A 521 -16.56 -7.22 13.59
CA ARG A 521 -15.60 -6.39 12.84
C ARG A 521 -14.19 -6.93 13.00
N ARG A 522 -13.75 -7.24 14.21
CA ARG A 522 -12.37 -7.72 14.44
C ARG A 522 -12.22 -9.24 14.31
N SER A 523 -13.21 -10.02 14.70
CA SER A 523 -13.11 -11.48 14.69
C SER A 523 -13.14 -12.09 13.28
N MET A 524 -13.76 -11.42 12.30
CA MET A 524 -14.01 -11.93 10.94
C MET A 524 -14.59 -13.35 10.93
N HIS A 525 -15.40 -13.68 11.95
CA HIS A 525 -15.95 -15.02 12.16
C HIS A 525 -14.89 -16.14 12.21
N ALA A 526 -13.70 -15.89 12.77
CA ALA A 526 -12.60 -16.85 12.82
C ALA A 526 -12.98 -18.23 13.39
N ARG A 527 -13.87 -18.29 14.39
CA ARG A 527 -14.39 -19.57 14.93
C ARG A 527 -15.14 -20.37 13.87
N TRP A 528 -15.98 -19.71 13.09
CA TRP A 528 -16.78 -20.34 12.03
C TRP A 528 -15.88 -20.89 10.92
N LEU A 529 -14.91 -20.08 10.47
CA LEU A 529 -13.95 -20.48 9.44
C LEU A 529 -13.09 -21.67 9.90
N LEU A 530 -12.63 -21.65 11.15
CA LEU A 530 -11.86 -22.76 11.75
C LEU A 530 -12.64 -24.08 11.75
N VAL A 531 -13.93 -24.06 12.13
CA VAL A 531 -14.75 -25.29 12.17
C VAL A 531 -14.78 -25.97 10.81
N PHE A 532 -15.06 -25.24 9.73
CA PHE A 532 -15.12 -25.84 8.41
C PHE A 532 -13.76 -26.19 7.83
N SER A 533 -12.70 -25.45 8.17
CA SER A 533 -11.35 -25.85 7.80
C SER A 533 -10.95 -27.17 8.47
N VAL A 534 -11.25 -27.35 9.76
CA VAL A 534 -11.02 -28.62 10.46
C VAL A 534 -11.88 -29.73 9.86
N LEU A 535 -13.16 -29.46 9.60
CA LEU A 535 -14.07 -30.42 9.00
C LEU A 535 -13.56 -30.91 7.64
N ALA A 536 -13.15 -30.00 6.75
CA ALA A 536 -12.57 -30.35 5.45
C ALA A 536 -11.32 -31.22 5.57
N SER A 537 -10.48 -30.97 6.57
CA SER A 537 -9.28 -31.77 6.82
C SER A 537 -9.57 -33.15 7.38
N VAL A 538 -10.46 -33.24 8.38
CA VAL A 538 -10.90 -34.52 8.93
C VAL A 538 -11.50 -35.39 7.82
N ASN A 539 -12.36 -34.79 7.00
CA ASN A 539 -12.97 -35.44 5.85
C ASN A 539 -11.96 -35.94 4.83
N LEU A 540 -10.95 -35.14 4.50
CA LEU A 540 -9.85 -35.57 3.64
C LEU A 540 -9.17 -36.83 4.19
N TYR A 541 -8.78 -36.82 5.47
CA TYR A 541 -8.15 -37.97 6.11
C TYR A 541 -9.07 -39.19 6.10
N VAL A 542 -10.34 -39.04 6.49
CA VAL A 542 -11.32 -40.13 6.50
C VAL A 542 -11.50 -40.73 5.11
N CYS A 543 -11.71 -39.91 4.08
CA CYS A 543 -11.90 -40.41 2.71
C CYS A 543 -10.65 -41.08 2.16
N CYS A 544 -9.47 -40.50 2.36
CA CYS A 544 -8.21 -41.12 1.94
C CYS A 544 -7.99 -42.45 2.66
N THR A 545 -8.21 -42.51 3.98
CA THR A 545 -8.08 -43.74 4.76
C THR A 545 -9.06 -44.79 4.28
N VAL A 546 -10.33 -44.44 4.03
CA VAL A 546 -11.31 -45.39 3.49
C VAL A 546 -10.90 -45.88 2.10
N CYS A 547 -10.55 -45.00 1.17
CA CYS A 547 -10.12 -45.43 -0.17
C CYS A 547 -8.88 -46.35 -0.13
N VAL A 548 -7.88 -46.01 0.67
CA VAL A 548 -6.64 -46.80 0.80
C VAL A 548 -6.91 -48.12 1.51
N TYR A 549 -7.63 -48.09 2.63
CA TYR A 549 -7.94 -49.29 3.41
C TYR A 549 -8.77 -50.29 2.61
N TRP A 550 -9.81 -49.81 1.91
CA TRP A 550 -10.61 -50.68 1.05
C TRP A 550 -9.81 -51.20 -0.16
N PHE A 551 -8.93 -50.38 -0.74
CA PHE A 551 -8.02 -50.85 -1.79
C PHE A 551 -7.07 -51.95 -1.28
N LEU A 552 -6.53 -51.82 -0.06
CA LEU A 552 -5.68 -52.86 0.54
C LEU A 552 -6.47 -54.17 0.76
N ARG A 553 -7.73 -54.07 1.20
CA ARG A 553 -8.62 -55.23 1.29
C ARG A 553 -8.94 -55.85 -0.06
N ASP A 554 -9.09 -55.04 -1.12
CA ASP A 554 -9.27 -55.56 -2.47
C ASP A 554 -8.03 -56.35 -2.96
N VAL A 555 -6.84 -56.05 -2.45
CA VAL A 555 -5.59 -56.79 -2.73
C VAL A 555 -5.41 -58.00 -1.80
N GLY A 556 -6.32 -58.21 -0.84
CA GLY A 556 -6.25 -59.29 0.16
C GLY A 556 -5.30 -59.00 1.32
N ILE A 557 -4.90 -57.74 1.53
CA ILE A 557 -4.09 -57.32 2.66
C ILE A 557 -5.03 -56.94 3.81
N ASP A 558 -4.97 -57.72 4.90
CA ASP A 558 -5.76 -57.48 6.09
C ASP A 558 -5.04 -56.46 7.00
N VAL A 559 -5.61 -55.26 7.13
CA VAL A 559 -4.94 -54.11 7.76
C VAL A 559 -5.31 -53.97 9.25
N LEU A 560 -6.21 -54.82 9.76
CA LEU A 560 -6.54 -54.84 11.19
C LEU A 560 -5.34 -55.35 12.00
N ASN A 561 -4.87 -54.53 12.94
CA ASN A 561 -3.86 -54.94 13.92
C ASN A 561 -4.35 -56.23 14.63
N PRO A 562 -3.48 -57.22 14.90
CA PRO A 562 -3.80 -58.41 15.69
C PRO A 562 -4.61 -58.13 16.97
N GLN A 563 -4.37 -56.98 17.63
CA GLN A 563 -5.14 -56.54 18.80
C GLN A 563 -6.62 -56.23 18.48
N SER A 564 -6.88 -55.58 17.33
CA SER A 564 -8.24 -55.30 16.85
C SER A 564 -8.95 -56.59 16.44
N GLN A 565 -8.24 -57.52 15.81
CA GLN A 565 -8.80 -58.83 15.45
C GLN A 565 -9.14 -59.65 16.71
N ALA A 566 -8.30 -59.59 17.76
CA ALA A 566 -8.59 -60.23 19.04
C ALA A 566 -9.83 -59.62 19.73
N PHE A 567 -9.99 -58.29 19.69
CA PHE A 567 -11.19 -57.61 20.19
C PHE A 567 -12.45 -57.99 19.41
N LEU A 568 -12.38 -58.05 18.08
CA LEU A 568 -13.52 -58.44 17.24
C LEU A 568 -13.97 -59.88 17.53
N ARG A 569 -13.02 -60.80 17.74
CA ARG A 569 -13.33 -62.17 18.19
C ARG A 569 -14.03 -62.18 19.55
N LEU A 570 -13.67 -61.27 20.45
CA LEU A 570 -14.25 -61.16 21.80
C LEU A 570 -15.70 -60.66 21.77
N VAL A 571 -16.08 -59.86 20.76
CA VAL A 571 -17.45 -59.38 20.55
C VAL A 571 -18.25 -60.32 19.62
N GLY A 572 -17.70 -61.48 19.25
CA GLY A 572 -18.35 -62.47 18.38
C GLY A 572 -18.42 -62.07 16.90
N ALA A 573 -17.69 -61.03 16.50
CA ALA A 573 -17.58 -60.61 15.10
C ALA A 573 -16.52 -61.45 14.37
N ARG A 574 -16.67 -61.59 13.04
CA ARG A 574 -15.66 -62.27 12.24
C ARG A 574 -14.39 -61.41 12.19
N PRO A 575 -13.19 -62.00 12.37
CA PRO A 575 -11.93 -61.26 12.50
C PRO A 575 -11.51 -60.49 11.24
N ASP A 576 -12.09 -60.82 10.09
CA ASP A 576 -11.90 -60.22 8.77
C ASP A 576 -12.96 -59.13 8.44
N THR A 577 -13.90 -58.91 9.35
CA THR A 577 -15.00 -57.96 9.17
C THR A 577 -14.96 -56.84 10.19
N ILE A 578 -15.30 -55.62 9.76
CA ILE A 578 -15.59 -54.49 10.65
C ILE A 578 -17.11 -54.40 10.77
N PRO A 579 -17.71 -54.85 11.89
CA PRO A 579 -19.14 -54.72 12.14
C PRO A 579 -19.62 -53.29 11.96
N LEU A 580 -20.87 -53.10 11.55
CA LEU A 580 -21.48 -51.82 11.19
C LEU A 580 -20.97 -51.21 9.87
N VAL A 581 -19.67 -51.28 9.57
CA VAL A 581 -19.11 -50.67 8.36
C VAL A 581 -19.20 -51.63 7.17
N ASP A 582 -18.86 -52.89 7.37
CA ASP A 582 -19.00 -53.92 6.33
C ASP A 582 -20.47 -54.29 6.07
N ASP A 583 -21.36 -54.02 7.04
CA ASP A 583 -22.81 -54.23 6.94
C ASP A 583 -23.50 -53.16 6.09
N LEU A 584 -22.84 -52.03 5.79
CA LEU A 584 -23.36 -51.01 4.88
C LEU A 584 -23.32 -51.46 3.42
N ARG A 585 -22.56 -52.51 3.10
CA ARG A 585 -22.38 -53.02 1.74
C ARG A 585 -23.66 -53.66 1.24
N GLN A 586 -24.02 -53.36 -0.01
CA GLN A 586 -25.09 -54.09 -0.68
C GLN A 586 -24.71 -55.56 -0.91
N SER A 587 -25.71 -56.43 -1.02
CA SER A 587 -25.53 -57.89 -1.14
C SER A 587 -24.71 -58.36 -2.35
N GLY A 588 -24.48 -57.50 -3.34
CA GLY A 588 -23.63 -57.78 -4.51
C GLY A 588 -22.24 -57.13 -4.47
N TYR A 589 -21.86 -56.50 -3.36
CA TYR A 589 -20.55 -55.85 -3.25
C TYR A 589 -19.49 -56.81 -2.69
N GLU A 590 -18.72 -57.40 -3.60
CA GLU A 590 -17.61 -58.29 -3.29
C GLU A 590 -16.29 -57.53 -3.03
N LEU A 591 -15.68 -57.79 -1.86
CA LEU A 591 -14.31 -57.37 -1.57
C LEU A 591 -13.34 -58.36 -2.20
N GLY A 592 -12.22 -57.88 -2.75
CA GLY A 592 -11.24 -58.72 -3.46
C GLY A 592 -11.39 -58.69 -4.99
N ASN A 593 -12.51 -58.15 -5.51
CA ASN A 593 -12.69 -57.93 -6.94
C ASN A 593 -11.97 -56.66 -7.38
N LEU A 594 -10.65 -56.76 -7.59
CA LEU A 594 -9.82 -55.64 -8.04
C LEU A 594 -10.34 -55.02 -9.34
N ALA A 595 -10.89 -55.84 -10.24
CA ALA A 595 -11.31 -55.34 -11.54
C ALA A 595 -12.53 -54.40 -11.43
N GLU A 596 -13.47 -54.75 -10.58
CA GLU A 596 -14.69 -53.94 -10.39
C GLU A 596 -14.47 -52.74 -9.46
N ASN A 597 -13.65 -52.92 -8.42
CA ASN A 597 -13.52 -51.92 -7.35
C ASN A 597 -12.54 -50.79 -7.67
N THR A 598 -11.51 -51.05 -8.49
CA THR A 598 -10.41 -50.09 -8.77
C THR A 598 -10.89 -48.72 -9.27
N PRO A 599 -11.82 -48.61 -10.24
CA PRO A 599 -12.37 -47.32 -10.68
C PRO A 599 -12.89 -46.45 -9.53
N ALA A 600 -13.69 -47.02 -8.64
CA ALA A 600 -14.26 -46.31 -7.50
C ALA A 600 -13.19 -45.85 -6.49
N ARG A 601 -12.12 -46.64 -6.29
CA ARG A 601 -11.00 -46.27 -5.40
C ARG A 601 -10.21 -45.09 -5.93
N LEU A 602 -9.81 -45.17 -7.21
CA LEU A 602 -8.99 -44.14 -7.86
C LEU A 602 -9.75 -42.81 -7.95
N ILE A 603 -11.00 -42.86 -8.37
CA ILE A 603 -11.86 -41.68 -8.44
C ILE A 603 -12.09 -41.12 -7.04
N GLY A 604 -12.40 -41.99 -6.08
CA GLY A 604 -12.61 -41.61 -4.68
C GLY A 604 -11.42 -40.86 -4.11
N LEU A 605 -10.21 -41.38 -4.31
CA LEU A 605 -8.97 -40.72 -3.89
C LEU A 605 -8.75 -39.38 -4.61
N SER A 606 -8.99 -39.32 -5.93
CA SER A 606 -8.82 -38.10 -6.70
C SER A 606 -9.75 -36.96 -6.24
N PHE A 607 -11.02 -37.27 -5.93
CA PHE A 607 -11.98 -36.30 -5.40
C PHE A 607 -11.72 -35.91 -3.94
N ALA A 608 -11.18 -36.82 -3.12
CA ALA A 608 -10.78 -36.48 -1.76
C ALA A 608 -9.71 -35.38 -1.77
N LEU A 609 -8.66 -35.56 -2.58
CA LEU A 609 -7.57 -34.61 -2.75
C LEU A 609 -8.06 -33.29 -3.36
N CYS A 610 -8.77 -33.37 -4.48
CA CYS A 610 -9.28 -32.20 -5.19
C CYS A 610 -10.29 -31.39 -4.37
N GLY A 611 -11.27 -32.05 -3.73
CA GLY A 611 -12.31 -31.38 -2.95
C GLY A 611 -11.75 -30.64 -1.74
N ALA A 612 -10.83 -31.27 -1.00
CA ALA A 612 -10.18 -30.64 0.14
C ALA A 612 -9.36 -29.42 -0.28
N ARG A 613 -8.56 -29.53 -1.36
CA ARG A 613 -7.76 -28.40 -1.88
C ARG A 613 -8.64 -27.27 -2.41
N TYR A 614 -9.72 -27.59 -3.13
CA TYR A 614 -10.69 -26.61 -3.61
C TYR A 614 -11.26 -25.76 -2.46
N TYR A 615 -11.79 -26.40 -1.41
CA TYR A 615 -12.32 -25.66 -0.27
C TYR A 615 -11.23 -24.86 0.47
N GLN A 616 -10.08 -25.49 0.73
CA GLN A 616 -9.00 -24.88 1.50
C GLN A 616 -8.35 -23.69 0.80
N ASN A 617 -8.16 -23.76 -0.52
CA ASN A 617 -7.50 -22.69 -1.26
C ASN A 617 -8.46 -21.57 -1.63
N ILE A 618 -9.73 -21.86 -1.93
CA ILE A 618 -10.68 -20.86 -2.41
C ILE A 618 -11.52 -20.28 -1.27
N PHE A 619 -12.15 -21.10 -0.43
CA PHE A 619 -13.25 -20.66 0.45
C PHE A 619 -12.95 -20.60 1.94
N SER A 620 -11.90 -21.27 2.41
CA SER A 620 -11.57 -21.41 3.83
C SER A 620 -11.44 -20.09 4.60
N GLY A 621 -10.95 -19.02 3.95
CA GLY A 621 -10.78 -17.70 4.55
C GLY A 621 -11.89 -16.69 4.18
N LEU A 622 -12.87 -17.10 3.38
CA LEU A 622 -13.95 -16.24 2.89
C LEU A 622 -15.23 -16.56 3.63
N THR A 623 -16.05 -15.57 3.96
CA THR A 623 -17.44 -15.79 4.42
C THR A 623 -18.34 -14.67 3.97
N THR A 624 -19.53 -15.03 3.49
CA THR A 624 -20.56 -14.04 3.13
C THR A 624 -21.21 -13.40 4.36
N ARG A 625 -20.92 -13.93 5.57
CA ARG A 625 -21.42 -13.38 6.84
C ARG A 625 -20.91 -11.97 7.12
N VAL A 626 -19.79 -11.57 6.52
CA VAL A 626 -19.31 -10.17 6.57
C VAL A 626 -20.27 -9.18 5.91
N ALA A 627 -21.16 -9.64 5.03
CA ALA A 627 -22.19 -8.82 4.40
C ALA A 627 -23.58 -8.95 5.07
N ARG A 628 -23.66 -9.53 6.27
CA ARG A 628 -24.93 -9.68 7.00
C ARG A 628 -25.35 -8.35 7.61
N SER A 629 -26.36 -7.70 7.04
CA SER A 629 -27.06 -6.57 7.64
C SER A 629 -28.56 -6.64 7.37
N PRO A 630 -29.41 -6.20 8.32
CA PRO A 630 -30.85 -6.01 8.07
C PRO A 630 -31.13 -4.85 7.10
N ALA A 631 -30.21 -3.89 6.96
CA ALA A 631 -30.35 -2.75 6.05
C ALA A 631 -30.05 -3.09 4.57
N MET A 632 -29.55 -4.30 4.29
CA MET A 632 -29.21 -4.74 2.94
C MET A 632 -30.16 -5.80 2.39
N ALA A 633 -30.71 -5.57 1.20
CA ALA A 633 -31.46 -6.58 0.47
C ALA A 633 -30.56 -7.71 -0.07
N GLY A 634 -31.05 -8.94 -0.07
CA GLY A 634 -30.32 -10.11 -0.58
C GLY A 634 -29.89 -11.13 0.48
N ALA A 635 -30.59 -11.18 1.62
CA ALA A 635 -30.33 -12.18 2.67
C ALA A 635 -30.37 -13.63 2.11
N GLY A 636 -31.30 -13.93 1.20
CA GLY A 636 -31.41 -15.25 0.56
C GLY A 636 -30.15 -15.63 -0.22
N SER A 637 -29.69 -14.79 -1.14
CA SER A 637 -28.47 -15.09 -1.93
C SER A 637 -27.24 -15.25 -1.04
N ARG A 638 -27.11 -14.44 0.01
CA ARG A 638 -26.03 -14.56 0.99
C ARG A 638 -26.03 -15.93 1.68
N VAL A 639 -27.20 -16.36 2.18
CA VAL A 639 -27.35 -17.66 2.86
C VAL A 639 -27.08 -18.81 1.90
N VAL A 640 -27.64 -18.78 0.69
CA VAL A 640 -27.41 -19.81 -0.34
C VAL A 640 -25.93 -19.92 -0.67
N THR A 641 -25.24 -18.81 -0.90
CA THR A 641 -23.81 -18.80 -1.20
C THR A 641 -22.98 -19.30 -0.01
N GLU A 642 -23.29 -18.91 1.24
CA GLU A 642 -22.59 -19.45 2.42
C GLU A 642 -22.77 -20.96 2.52
N VAL A 643 -24.00 -21.47 2.39
CA VAL A 643 -24.29 -22.90 2.46
C VAL A 643 -23.56 -23.65 1.35
N ALA A 644 -23.61 -23.13 0.12
CA ALA A 644 -22.90 -23.73 -1.02
C ALA A 644 -21.38 -23.78 -0.76
N MET A 645 -20.75 -22.67 -0.37
CA MET A 645 -19.32 -22.63 -0.05
C MET A 645 -18.94 -23.61 1.07
N ARG A 646 -19.73 -23.67 2.15
CA ARG A 646 -19.44 -24.54 3.30
C ARG A 646 -19.71 -26.01 3.05
N SER A 647 -20.73 -26.33 2.25
CA SER A 647 -21.01 -27.71 1.84
C SER A 647 -19.82 -28.34 1.13
N MET A 648 -19.00 -27.56 0.41
CA MET A 648 -17.80 -28.04 -0.27
C MET A 648 -16.72 -28.59 0.68
N ALA A 649 -16.79 -28.29 1.98
CA ALA A 649 -15.92 -28.92 2.98
C ALA A 649 -16.22 -30.42 3.18
N VAL A 650 -17.43 -30.87 2.86
CA VAL A 650 -17.90 -32.26 3.03
C VAL A 650 -18.41 -32.90 1.74
N TRP A 651 -18.60 -32.11 0.67
CA TRP A 651 -19.37 -32.51 -0.50
C TRP A 651 -18.81 -33.75 -1.21
N SER A 652 -17.51 -33.77 -1.48
CA SER A 652 -16.89 -34.95 -2.08
C SER A 652 -16.93 -36.13 -1.12
N SER A 653 -16.83 -35.91 0.19
CA SER A 653 -16.66 -36.98 1.16
C SER A 653 -17.84 -37.92 1.25
N TRP A 654 -19.07 -37.41 1.35
CA TRP A 654 -20.23 -38.30 1.45
C TRP A 654 -20.45 -39.09 0.16
N LEU A 655 -20.14 -38.51 -1.00
CA LEU A 655 -20.18 -39.20 -2.31
C LEU A 655 -19.13 -40.32 -2.38
N ILE A 656 -17.89 -40.02 -1.97
CA ILE A 656 -16.79 -40.99 -1.95
C ILE A 656 -17.10 -42.15 -0.99
N LEU A 657 -17.58 -41.83 0.21
CA LEU A 657 -17.92 -42.82 1.23
C LEU A 657 -19.09 -43.70 0.78
N ALA A 658 -20.14 -43.12 0.17
CA ALA A 658 -21.23 -43.91 -0.38
C ALA A 658 -20.73 -44.90 -1.45
N CYS A 659 -19.90 -44.45 -2.40
CA CYS A 659 -19.35 -45.34 -3.43
C CYS A 659 -18.41 -46.41 -2.87
N ASN A 660 -17.60 -46.10 -1.86
CA ASN A 660 -16.59 -47.02 -1.37
C ASN A 660 -17.11 -47.99 -0.29
N LEU A 661 -18.15 -47.61 0.45
CA LEU A 661 -18.69 -48.39 1.56
C LEU A 661 -19.99 -49.13 1.21
N VAL A 662 -20.83 -48.58 0.32
CA VAL A 662 -22.15 -49.14 0.03
C VAL A 662 -22.16 -49.89 -1.29
N GLN A 663 -21.76 -49.22 -2.38
CA GLN A 663 -21.81 -49.78 -3.73
C GLN A 663 -20.84 -49.05 -4.68
N VAL A 664 -19.84 -49.79 -5.18
CA VAL A 664 -18.79 -49.26 -6.07
C VAL A 664 -19.33 -48.82 -7.43
N ALA A 665 -20.38 -49.48 -7.92
CA ALA A 665 -21.00 -49.16 -9.21
C ALA A 665 -21.59 -47.74 -9.26
N TRP A 666 -21.77 -47.07 -8.12
CA TRP A 666 -22.31 -45.71 -8.04
C TRP A 666 -21.31 -44.62 -8.42
N TRP A 667 -20.05 -44.95 -8.65
CA TRP A 667 -19.01 -43.95 -8.95
C TRP A 667 -19.36 -43.01 -10.13
N PRO A 668 -20.03 -43.44 -11.24
CA PRO A 668 -20.33 -42.53 -12.35
C PRO A 668 -21.35 -41.45 -11.94
N LEU A 669 -22.43 -41.86 -11.26
CA LEU A 669 -23.45 -40.93 -10.76
C LEU A 669 -22.88 -40.01 -9.68
N ALA A 670 -22.07 -40.56 -8.76
CA ALA A 670 -21.43 -39.78 -7.73
C ALA A 670 -20.47 -38.73 -8.30
N THR A 671 -19.74 -39.05 -9.39
CA THR A 671 -18.91 -38.09 -10.12
C THR A 671 -19.76 -36.97 -10.73
N ALA A 672 -20.89 -37.31 -11.35
CA ALA A 672 -21.81 -36.34 -11.96
C ALA A 672 -22.42 -35.39 -10.92
N ILE A 673 -22.88 -35.93 -9.79
CA ILE A 673 -23.39 -35.16 -8.64
C ILE A 673 -22.27 -34.30 -8.04
N GLY A 674 -21.06 -34.85 -7.93
CA GLY A 674 -19.85 -34.16 -7.47
C GLY A 674 -19.60 -32.86 -8.24
N TYR A 675 -19.48 -32.94 -9.57
CA TYR A 675 -19.28 -31.77 -10.42
C TYR A 675 -20.47 -30.81 -10.43
N THR A 676 -21.69 -31.32 -10.33
CA THR A 676 -22.89 -30.48 -10.22
C THR A 676 -22.85 -29.61 -8.95
N GLY A 677 -22.43 -30.17 -7.81
CA GLY A 677 -22.26 -29.40 -6.58
C GLY A 677 -21.20 -28.30 -6.69
N VAL A 678 -20.05 -28.59 -7.33
CA VAL A 678 -19.00 -27.60 -7.58
C VAL A 678 -19.48 -26.49 -8.53
N LEU A 679 -20.25 -26.84 -9.56
CA LEU A 679 -20.90 -25.88 -10.45
C LEU A 679 -21.81 -24.92 -9.66
N LEU A 680 -22.69 -25.46 -8.81
CA LEU A 680 -23.60 -24.65 -7.98
C LEU A 680 -22.83 -23.74 -7.01
N ALA A 681 -21.78 -24.25 -6.38
CA ALA A 681 -20.90 -23.46 -5.53
C ALA A 681 -20.25 -22.31 -6.31
N ASN A 682 -19.61 -22.59 -7.45
CA ASN A 682 -18.97 -21.57 -8.30
C ASN A 682 -19.96 -20.51 -8.80
N VAL A 683 -21.13 -20.93 -9.26
CA VAL A 683 -22.14 -20.00 -9.79
C VAL A 683 -22.72 -19.13 -8.67
N SER A 684 -23.02 -19.70 -7.51
CA SER A 684 -23.57 -18.94 -6.37
C SER A 684 -22.57 -17.94 -5.79
N SER A 685 -21.30 -18.31 -5.66
CA SER A 685 -20.24 -17.42 -5.16
C SER A 685 -19.87 -16.35 -6.18
N ALA A 686 -19.78 -16.68 -7.47
CA ALA A 686 -19.52 -15.71 -8.52
C ALA A 686 -20.67 -14.69 -8.63
N ARG A 687 -21.92 -15.14 -8.59
CA ARG A 687 -23.10 -14.24 -8.58
C ARG A 687 -23.10 -13.32 -7.36
N PHE A 688 -22.77 -13.85 -6.18
CA PHE A 688 -22.65 -13.03 -4.98
C PHE A 688 -21.56 -11.96 -5.13
N ALA A 689 -20.34 -12.36 -5.55
CA ALA A 689 -19.22 -11.46 -5.72
C ALA A 689 -19.50 -10.36 -6.75
N VAL A 690 -19.99 -10.72 -7.94
CA VAL A 690 -20.33 -9.76 -9.02
C VAL A 690 -21.43 -8.80 -8.57
N ARG A 691 -22.52 -9.30 -7.97
CA ARG A 691 -23.63 -8.46 -7.51
C ARG A 691 -23.19 -7.44 -6.46
N HIS A 692 -22.35 -7.84 -5.51
CA HIS A 692 -21.85 -6.91 -4.49
C HIS A 692 -20.80 -5.95 -5.03
N LEU A 693 -19.98 -6.39 -6.00
CA LEU A 693 -19.05 -5.50 -6.71
C LEU A 693 -19.80 -4.42 -7.49
N GLU A 694 -20.84 -4.79 -8.24
CA GLU A 694 -21.69 -3.86 -8.98
C GLU A 694 -22.41 -2.89 -8.06
N ARG A 695 -22.91 -3.36 -6.92
CA ARG A 695 -23.51 -2.49 -5.90
C ARG A 695 -22.52 -1.52 -5.28
N ALA A 696 -21.28 -1.95 -5.04
CA ALA A 696 -20.23 -1.10 -4.49
C ALA A 696 -19.82 -0.01 -5.50
N ARG A 697 -19.74 -0.37 -6.78
CA ARG A 697 -19.57 0.59 -7.88
C ARG A 697 -20.74 1.57 -7.96
N ALA A 698 -21.97 1.07 -7.83
CA ALA A 698 -23.18 1.89 -7.89
C ALA A 698 -23.32 2.84 -6.67
N SER A 699 -22.84 2.44 -5.49
CA SER A 699 -22.76 3.35 -4.34
C SER A 699 -21.58 4.33 -4.44
N GLY A 700 -20.65 4.12 -5.37
CA GLY A 700 -19.51 5.01 -5.60
C GLY A 700 -18.36 4.78 -4.63
N LEU A 701 -18.19 3.56 -4.09
CA LEU A 701 -17.02 3.21 -3.28
C LEU A 701 -15.75 3.26 -4.13
N SER A 702 -14.86 4.21 -3.85
CA SER A 702 -13.65 4.42 -4.67
C SER A 702 -12.57 3.37 -4.48
N THR A 703 -12.66 2.54 -3.43
CA THR A 703 -11.71 1.43 -3.18
C THR A 703 -11.92 0.27 -4.17
N VAL A 704 -13.04 0.27 -4.88
CA VAL A 704 -13.43 -0.73 -5.86
C VAL A 704 -13.07 -0.23 -7.27
N PRO A 705 -12.47 -1.08 -8.12
CA PRO A 705 -12.00 -0.62 -9.43
C PRO A 705 -13.20 -0.28 -10.33
N PRO A 706 -13.07 0.73 -11.21
CA PRO A 706 -14.15 1.19 -12.07
C PRO A 706 -14.63 0.09 -13.02
N ALA A 707 -15.82 0.25 -13.60
CA ALA A 707 -16.47 -0.80 -14.39
C ALA A 707 -15.65 -1.28 -15.60
N HIS A 708 -14.86 -0.38 -16.21
CA HIS A 708 -14.00 -0.70 -17.35
C HIS A 708 -12.77 -1.54 -16.97
N GLN A 709 -12.39 -1.56 -15.69
CA GLN A 709 -11.24 -2.32 -15.20
C GLN A 709 -11.68 -3.67 -14.65
N LYS A 710 -11.01 -4.72 -15.13
CA LYS A 710 -11.27 -6.11 -14.74
C LYS A 710 -10.49 -6.45 -13.48
N ILE A 711 -11.09 -7.28 -12.63
CA ILE A 711 -10.41 -7.96 -11.52
C ILE A 711 -10.01 -9.35 -12.06
N PRO A 712 -8.72 -9.60 -12.37
CA PRO A 712 -8.28 -10.80 -13.11
C PRO A 712 -8.76 -12.12 -12.46
N GLY A 713 -8.59 -12.24 -11.14
CA GLY A 713 -9.02 -13.41 -10.39
C GLY A 713 -10.54 -13.64 -10.40
N LEU A 714 -11.35 -12.57 -10.37
CA LEU A 714 -12.82 -12.70 -10.46
C LEU A 714 -13.25 -13.12 -11.86
N GLU A 715 -12.64 -12.55 -12.91
CA GLU A 715 -12.97 -12.87 -14.30
C GLU A 715 -12.63 -14.34 -14.61
N SER A 716 -11.43 -14.77 -14.21
CA SER A 716 -11.03 -16.17 -14.27
C SER A 716 -12.04 -17.09 -13.57
N TYR A 717 -12.54 -16.67 -12.41
CA TYR A 717 -13.51 -17.46 -11.64
C TYR A 717 -14.92 -17.50 -12.27
N ARG A 718 -15.37 -16.41 -12.91
CA ARG A 718 -16.66 -16.38 -13.64
C ARG A 718 -16.68 -17.43 -14.76
N GLN A 719 -15.57 -17.62 -15.46
CA GLN A 719 -15.44 -18.60 -16.52
C GLN A 719 -15.54 -20.05 -16.02
N TRP A 720 -15.21 -20.30 -14.74
CA TRP A 720 -15.28 -21.65 -14.17
C TRP A 720 -16.70 -22.18 -14.10
N GLY A 721 -17.73 -21.31 -14.01
CA GLY A 721 -19.12 -21.74 -14.08
C GLY A 721 -19.45 -22.42 -15.41
N ALA A 722 -19.08 -21.81 -16.54
CA ALA A 722 -19.32 -22.37 -17.86
C ALA A 722 -18.49 -23.65 -18.10
N SER A 723 -17.21 -23.65 -17.71
CA SER A 723 -16.39 -24.86 -17.81
C SER A 723 -16.95 -26.00 -16.96
N MET A 724 -17.36 -25.73 -15.72
CA MET A 724 -17.96 -26.76 -14.85
C MET A 724 -19.31 -27.25 -15.35
N PHE A 725 -20.09 -26.40 -16.02
CA PHE A 725 -21.34 -26.82 -16.66
C PHE A 725 -21.06 -27.83 -17.77
N PHE A 726 -20.09 -27.53 -18.65
CA PHE A 726 -19.65 -28.49 -19.66
C PHE A 726 -19.21 -29.82 -19.04
N TYR A 727 -18.32 -29.78 -18.04
CA TYR A 727 -17.88 -31.01 -17.35
C TYR A 727 -19.04 -31.78 -16.70
N ALA A 728 -19.96 -31.10 -16.03
CA ALA A 728 -21.11 -31.74 -15.41
C ALA A 728 -22.01 -32.42 -16.45
N VAL A 729 -22.32 -31.75 -17.56
CA VAL A 729 -23.14 -32.33 -18.64
C VAL A 729 -22.45 -33.52 -19.29
N SER A 730 -21.16 -33.42 -19.62
CA SER A 730 -20.40 -34.53 -20.19
C SER A 730 -20.37 -35.74 -19.26
N VAL A 731 -20.24 -35.50 -17.96
CA VAL A 731 -20.18 -36.56 -16.96
C VAL A 731 -21.54 -37.19 -16.69
N TRP A 732 -22.62 -36.41 -16.68
CA TRP A 732 -23.98 -36.96 -16.68
C TRP A 732 -24.24 -37.83 -17.91
N ALA A 733 -23.84 -37.38 -19.10
CA ALA A 733 -24.05 -38.12 -20.34
C ALA A 733 -23.34 -39.49 -20.31
N PHE A 734 -22.05 -39.54 -19.95
CA PHE A 734 -21.37 -40.84 -19.89
C PHE A 734 -21.80 -41.67 -18.68
N ALA A 735 -22.16 -41.07 -17.54
CA ALA A 735 -22.65 -41.82 -16.38
C ALA A 735 -23.95 -42.56 -16.74
N LEU A 736 -24.90 -41.89 -17.38
CA LEU A 736 -26.14 -42.51 -17.86
C LEU A 736 -25.86 -43.56 -18.94
N ALA A 737 -24.90 -43.33 -19.83
CA ALA A 737 -24.54 -44.28 -20.88
C ALA A 737 -23.83 -45.54 -20.33
N LEU A 738 -22.99 -45.41 -19.29
CA LEU A 738 -22.41 -46.56 -18.56
C LEU A 738 -23.52 -47.36 -17.86
N TYR A 739 -24.44 -46.69 -17.18
CA TYR A 739 -25.58 -47.34 -16.51
C TYR A 739 -26.54 -48.03 -17.48
N GLY A 740 -26.74 -47.45 -18.66
CA GLY A 740 -27.53 -48.06 -19.74
C GLY A 740 -26.80 -49.16 -20.50
N GLY A 741 -25.54 -49.47 -20.16
CA GLY A 741 -24.72 -50.49 -20.84
C GLY A 741 -24.27 -50.12 -22.26
N LEU A 742 -24.44 -48.85 -22.67
CA LEU A 742 -23.99 -48.35 -23.97
C LEU A 742 -22.47 -48.23 -24.04
N LEU A 743 -21.83 -47.89 -22.91
CA LEU A 743 -20.38 -47.80 -22.78
C LEU A 743 -19.87 -48.97 -21.95
N LYS A 744 -18.80 -49.63 -22.40
CA LYS A 744 -18.24 -50.83 -21.74
C LYS A 744 -16.86 -50.58 -21.12
N ASP A 745 -16.11 -49.61 -21.64
CA ASP A 745 -14.72 -49.34 -21.25
C ASP A 745 -14.60 -48.51 -19.94
N THR A 746 -15.17 -49.03 -18.85
CA THR A 746 -15.27 -48.37 -17.54
C THR A 746 -13.95 -47.77 -17.05
N TYR A 747 -12.84 -48.46 -17.26
CA TYR A 747 -11.50 -48.00 -16.86
C TYR A 747 -11.03 -46.76 -17.60
N VAL A 748 -11.32 -46.65 -18.89
CA VAL A 748 -10.91 -45.50 -19.70
C VAL A 748 -11.60 -44.25 -19.16
N TYR A 749 -12.91 -44.33 -18.91
CA TYR A 749 -13.66 -43.21 -18.34
C TYR A 749 -13.19 -42.87 -16.92
N ALA A 750 -12.94 -43.87 -16.08
CA ALA A 750 -12.43 -43.65 -14.74
C ALA A 750 -11.06 -42.97 -14.73
N PHE A 751 -10.15 -43.41 -15.61
CA PHE A 751 -8.83 -42.82 -15.76
C PHE A 751 -8.89 -41.38 -16.27
N VAL A 752 -9.76 -41.09 -17.25
CA VAL A 752 -10.00 -39.72 -17.73
C VAL A 752 -10.49 -38.82 -16.60
N VAL A 753 -11.45 -39.29 -15.78
CA VAL A 753 -11.94 -38.53 -14.61
C VAL A 753 -10.81 -38.24 -13.63
N VAL A 754 -9.97 -39.23 -13.32
CA VAL A 754 -8.82 -39.07 -12.41
C VAL A 754 -7.81 -38.06 -12.98
N LEU A 755 -7.48 -38.15 -14.27
CA LEU A 755 -6.57 -37.19 -14.92
C LEU A 755 -7.12 -35.77 -14.89
N VAL A 756 -8.41 -35.58 -15.17
CA VAL A 756 -9.05 -34.27 -15.08
C VAL A 756 -9.05 -33.75 -13.64
N ASN A 757 -9.39 -34.59 -12.66
CA ASN A 757 -9.38 -34.20 -11.24
C ASN A 757 -7.99 -33.80 -10.74
N ILE A 758 -6.96 -34.58 -11.05
CA ILE A 758 -5.61 -34.31 -10.55
C ILE A 758 -4.91 -33.23 -11.39
N GLY A 759 -4.86 -33.39 -12.72
CA GLY A 759 -4.16 -32.47 -13.60
C GLY A 759 -4.87 -31.11 -13.69
N LEU A 760 -6.14 -31.10 -14.09
CA LEU A 760 -6.85 -29.84 -14.31
C LEU A 760 -7.33 -29.22 -12.99
N PHE A 761 -8.04 -29.96 -12.14
CA PHE A 761 -8.65 -29.34 -10.97
C PHE A 761 -7.69 -29.16 -9.80
N TYR A 762 -6.93 -30.19 -9.42
CA TYR A 762 -6.03 -30.12 -8.27
C TYR A 762 -4.78 -29.28 -8.55
N ILE A 763 -4.10 -29.48 -9.68
CA ILE A 763 -2.86 -28.75 -10.00
C ILE A 763 -3.16 -27.36 -10.58
N ILE A 764 -3.95 -27.26 -11.65
CA ILE A 764 -4.12 -25.99 -12.38
C ILE A 764 -5.15 -25.09 -11.70
N LYS A 765 -6.42 -25.52 -11.60
CA LYS A 765 -7.51 -24.63 -11.15
C LYS A 765 -7.38 -24.26 -9.68
N THR A 766 -7.25 -25.25 -8.80
CA THR A 766 -7.22 -25.02 -7.34
C THR A 766 -5.80 -24.84 -6.79
N GLY A 767 -4.78 -25.25 -7.54
CA GLY A 767 -3.37 -25.03 -7.22
C GLY A 767 -2.88 -23.68 -7.73
N THR A 768 -2.47 -23.60 -9.00
CA THR A 768 -1.84 -22.39 -9.56
C THR A 768 -2.79 -21.20 -9.61
N ASN A 769 -4.01 -21.40 -10.11
CA ASN A 769 -4.96 -20.30 -10.34
C ASN A 769 -5.77 -19.96 -9.08
N GLY A 770 -5.76 -20.84 -8.08
CA GLY A 770 -6.59 -20.72 -6.89
C GLY A 770 -6.26 -19.48 -6.05
N LEU A 771 -4.98 -19.09 -6.01
CA LEU A 771 -4.53 -17.91 -5.25
C LEU A 771 -5.05 -16.61 -5.85
N GLU A 772 -4.96 -16.47 -7.17
CA GLU A 772 -5.46 -15.29 -7.89
C GLU A 772 -6.98 -15.18 -7.76
N VAL A 773 -7.70 -16.30 -7.94
CA VAL A 773 -9.14 -16.37 -7.69
C VAL A 773 -9.49 -15.97 -6.26
N ARG A 774 -8.74 -16.48 -5.27
CA ARG A 774 -8.94 -16.12 -3.85
C ARG A 774 -8.72 -14.63 -3.63
N ALA A 775 -7.70 -14.02 -4.23
CA ALA A 775 -7.46 -12.58 -4.12
C ALA A 775 -8.62 -11.76 -4.70
N GLY A 776 -9.10 -12.12 -5.90
CA GLY A 776 -10.26 -11.47 -6.52
C GLY A 776 -11.54 -11.61 -5.71
N LEU A 777 -11.79 -12.79 -5.13
CA LEU A 777 -12.92 -13.03 -4.24
C LEU A 777 -12.79 -12.28 -2.90
N ASN A 778 -11.60 -12.25 -2.29
CA ASN A 778 -11.33 -11.48 -1.07
C ASN A 778 -11.72 -10.02 -1.27
N ARG A 779 -11.26 -9.41 -2.37
CA ARG A 779 -11.60 -8.03 -2.74
C ARG A 779 -13.11 -7.81 -2.82
N CYS A 780 -13.84 -8.70 -3.50
CA CYS A 780 -15.30 -8.59 -3.61
C CYS A 780 -16.02 -8.77 -2.26
N PHE A 781 -15.50 -9.64 -1.38
CA PHE A 781 -16.09 -9.88 -0.06
C PHE A 781 -15.82 -8.71 0.90
N LEU A 782 -14.65 -8.07 0.82
CA LEU A 782 -14.36 -6.83 1.54
C LEU A 782 -15.22 -5.67 1.03
N ALA A 783 -15.43 -5.54 -0.28
CA ALA A 783 -16.39 -4.59 -0.83
C ALA A 783 -17.82 -4.84 -0.31
N ALA A 784 -18.25 -6.11 -0.21
CA ALA A 784 -19.54 -6.46 0.37
C ALA A 784 -19.65 -6.12 1.86
N GLU A 785 -18.54 -6.21 2.60
CA GLU A 785 -18.46 -5.77 3.99
C GLU A 785 -18.54 -4.23 4.11
N ARG A 786 -17.84 -3.48 3.27
CA ARG A 786 -17.92 -2.01 3.27
C ARG A 786 -19.34 -1.53 2.97
N LEU A 787 -19.99 -2.11 1.95
CA LEU A 787 -21.40 -1.86 1.64
C LEU A 787 -22.34 -2.13 2.83
N ARG A 788 -22.04 -3.15 3.62
CA ARG A 788 -22.81 -3.45 4.85
C ARG A 788 -22.77 -2.26 5.80
N PHE A 789 -21.57 -1.78 6.10
CA PHE A 789 -21.39 -0.70 7.06
C PHE A 789 -21.86 0.65 6.53
N GLU A 790 -21.75 0.88 5.21
CA GLU A 790 -22.37 2.04 4.56
C GLU A 790 -23.90 2.03 4.74
N ALA A 791 -24.56 0.90 4.48
CA ALA A 791 -26.01 0.77 4.65
C ALA A 791 -26.45 0.90 6.12
N GLU A 792 -25.68 0.35 7.06
CA GLU A 792 -25.92 0.51 8.50
C GLU A 792 -25.74 1.96 8.95
N ALA A 793 -24.73 2.66 8.44
CA ALA A 793 -24.53 4.07 8.73
C ALA A 793 -25.68 4.95 8.21
N GLY A 794 -26.14 4.71 6.98
CA GLY A 794 -27.24 5.47 6.37
C GLY A 794 -28.62 5.20 6.98
N SER A 795 -28.84 4.02 7.57
CA SER A 795 -30.14 3.65 8.17
C SER A 795 -30.32 4.13 9.61
N GLY A 796 -29.34 4.80 10.21
CA GLY A 796 -29.39 5.23 11.62
C GLY A 796 -29.41 4.06 12.62
N LEU A 797 -29.24 2.82 12.14
CA LEU A 797 -29.01 1.63 12.95
C LEU A 797 -27.61 1.76 13.57
N THR A 798 -27.53 2.59 14.60
CA THR A 798 -26.36 2.67 15.47
C THR A 798 -26.07 1.25 15.97
N ALA A 799 -24.81 0.83 15.82
CA ALA A 799 -24.34 -0.37 16.50
C ALA A 799 -24.70 -0.24 17.99
N PRO A 800 -25.07 -1.35 18.67
CA PRO A 800 -25.44 -1.30 20.08
C PRO A 800 -24.33 -0.56 20.84
N ARG A 801 -24.71 0.45 21.63
CA ARG A 801 -23.82 1.27 22.48
C ARG A 801 -22.65 0.41 22.95
N ASP A 802 -21.49 0.62 22.34
CA ASP A 802 -20.26 -0.02 22.77
C ASP A 802 -20.04 0.43 24.21
N LYS A 803 -20.23 -0.49 25.17
CA LYS A 803 -19.52 -0.36 26.44
C LYS A 803 -18.04 -0.18 26.04
N PRO A 804 -17.31 0.83 26.56
CA PRO A 804 -15.91 1.00 26.23
C PRO A 804 -15.22 -0.33 26.50
N GLN A 805 -14.91 -1.06 25.42
CA GLN A 805 -14.25 -2.34 25.55
C GLN A 805 -12.86 -2.00 26.05
N ARG A 806 -12.54 -2.42 27.27
CA ARG A 806 -11.17 -2.41 27.76
C ARG A 806 -10.34 -3.17 26.72
N VAL A 807 -9.58 -2.44 25.93
CA VAL A 807 -8.38 -2.96 25.30
C VAL A 807 -7.57 -3.49 26.47
N LEU A 808 -7.52 -4.82 26.62
CA LEU A 808 -6.64 -5.47 27.57
C LEU A 808 -5.23 -5.19 27.07
N ILE A 809 -4.68 -4.04 27.49
CA ILE A 809 -3.26 -3.80 27.44
C ILE A 809 -2.65 -4.93 28.26
N SER A 810 -1.89 -5.79 27.59
CA SER A 810 -0.96 -6.67 28.26
C SER A 810 0.03 -5.77 28.99
N GLU A 811 -0.22 -5.50 30.27
CA GLU A 811 0.79 -5.01 31.21
C GLU A 811 1.88 -6.08 31.31
N THR A 812 2.77 -6.11 30.33
CA THR A 812 4.10 -6.68 30.47
C THR A 812 5.06 -5.51 30.56
N THR A 813 4.96 -4.78 31.66
CA THR A 813 6.04 -3.96 32.18
C THR A 813 7.01 -4.92 32.88
N PRO A 814 8.25 -5.12 32.41
CA PRO A 814 9.28 -5.66 33.28
C PRO A 814 9.74 -4.53 34.21
N THR A 815 9.58 -4.74 35.51
CA THR A 815 10.32 -4.04 36.57
C THR A 815 11.83 -4.12 36.34
#